data_AF-A0A480A827-F1
#
_entry.id   AF-A0A480A827-F1
#
_cell.length_a   1.000
_cell.length_b   1.000
_cell.length_c   1.000
_cell.angle_alpha   90.00
_cell.angle_beta   90.00
_cell.angle_gamma   90.00
#
_symmetry.space_group_name_H-M   'P 1'
#
loop_
_entity.id
_entity.type
_entity.pdbx_description
1 polymer ?
#
loop_
_entity_poly.entity_id
_entity_poly.type
_entity_poly.pdbx_seq_one_letter_code
_entity_poly.pdbx_strand_id
1 'polypeptide(L)'
;MAITSFFRNTTFISIPDGGASNPYPSIINVSGTSGSLTKLTVTLTNLNHLWTNDLDVLLVSPTGAKSILMSDVGRDSTSLTNVTLTFDATATSNLSGSDAISSGTYRPTNFDFDFDFDGFDDPDFFDFPAPERPYNTDFSVFNGTNPNGEWRLYIVDDVDFDSGNVAGGWSLSITTDPGDDSNNNLQGTIVDDMITGLGGNDTLTGGAGNDTLVGGAGVDSLVGGAGDDVYIVDSAADIITENANDGVDTINTIVSYILGDALNVENLTLLDGATNGTGNAANNVITGNSAANILNGGAGNDTLVGGAGNDTLDGGAGVDSLVGGAGDDVYIVDNTYEIITENANDGADTIKTSVTYILRDALNVENLTLLDGAINGTGNAANNVITGNSAANILNGGAGNDTLIGGAGNDTYYVDNTADIITEVDNGGNDSVLTDANYALSESVENLTLQGTATINGTGNAANNIITGNSAANTLTGNAGNDTLNGGAGNDTLNGGAGNDTLNGGTGIDSLIGGAGNDIYHVDNTADIITEVDNGGNDSVLTNANYALSEFVENLTLQGTATINGTGNAANNFITGNSAANTLTGNAGNDTLNGGAGNDILTGGVGKDALTGGLGVDRFDYRTLADSVFSNFDVITDFNATTGNDLLVVSTVTSFYDAGAVAIFSTSEIAKNLPATVFTANSAAQFTLGTGANIRTFVAINDATAGFNATTDAIIEVRGLTSPLGLNNFTTALV
;
A
#
# COMPACT_ATOMS: atom_id res chain seq x y z
N MET A 1 8.78 -45.51 -14.09
CA MET A 1 7.96 -46.63 -13.56
C MET A 1 7.41 -47.39 -14.77
N ALA A 2 7.08 -48.67 -14.68
CA ALA A 2 6.73 -49.45 -15.87
C ALA A 2 5.24 -49.30 -16.25
N ILE A 3 4.93 -48.88 -17.49
CA ILE A 3 3.55 -48.69 -17.98
C ILE A 3 2.85 -50.06 -17.98
N THR A 4 1.72 -50.21 -17.29
CA THR A 4 1.01 -51.50 -17.20
C THR A 4 -0.43 -51.42 -17.72
N SER A 5 -0.70 -51.96 -18.91
CA SER A 5 -2.04 -52.02 -19.52
C SER A 5 -2.77 -53.31 -19.15
N PHE A 6 -4.08 -53.26 -18.92
CA PHE A 6 -4.91 -54.42 -18.57
C PHE A 6 -5.94 -54.76 -19.64
N PHE A 7 -5.98 -56.03 -20.05
CA PHE A 7 -6.97 -56.59 -20.96
C PHE A 7 -7.75 -57.68 -20.23
N ARG A 8 -9.06 -57.74 -20.42
CA ARG A 8 -9.90 -58.77 -19.81
C ARG A 8 -10.91 -59.31 -20.81
N ASN A 9 -11.04 -60.62 -20.85
CA ASN A 9 -12.16 -61.31 -21.45
C ASN A 9 -12.98 -61.93 -20.32
N THR A 10 -14.26 -61.57 -20.22
CA THR A 10 -15.21 -62.10 -19.22
C THR A 10 -16.11 -63.19 -19.78
N THR A 11 -15.98 -63.52 -21.07
CA THR A 11 -16.75 -64.61 -21.67
C THR A 11 -16.18 -65.97 -21.29
N PHE A 12 -17.09 -66.93 -21.15
CA PHE A 12 -16.79 -68.32 -20.88
C PHE A 12 -15.96 -68.94 -22.01
N ILE A 13 -14.85 -69.58 -21.68
CA ILE A 13 -14.03 -70.33 -22.63
C ILE A 13 -14.26 -71.82 -22.37
N SER A 14 -14.73 -72.51 -23.41
CA SER A 14 -14.84 -73.97 -23.41
C SER A 14 -13.53 -74.55 -23.93
N ILE A 15 -12.93 -75.48 -23.19
CA ILE A 15 -11.76 -76.24 -23.62
C ILE A 15 -12.31 -77.51 -24.29
N PRO A 16 -12.12 -77.71 -25.60
CA PRO A 16 -12.63 -78.88 -26.30
C PRO A 16 -11.79 -80.12 -25.96
N ASP A 17 -12.48 -81.24 -25.77
CA ASP A 17 -11.95 -82.60 -25.65
C ASP A 17 -11.19 -83.01 -26.94
N GLY A 18 -10.20 -83.89 -26.82
CA GLY A 18 -9.16 -84.23 -27.81
C GLY A 18 -9.56 -84.23 -29.29
N GLY A 19 -8.63 -83.75 -30.14
CA GLY A 19 -8.72 -83.89 -31.60
C GLY A 19 -9.70 -82.96 -32.35
N ALA A 20 -10.25 -81.93 -31.71
CA ALA A 20 -11.06 -80.93 -32.42
C ALA A 20 -10.19 -79.94 -33.22
N SER A 21 -10.43 -79.85 -34.53
CA SER A 21 -9.69 -79.05 -35.53
C SER A 21 -9.75 -77.52 -35.39
N ASN A 22 -10.25 -77.00 -34.27
CA ASN A 22 -10.29 -75.58 -33.96
C ASN A 22 -9.90 -75.38 -32.49
N PRO A 23 -8.61 -75.08 -32.18
CA PRO A 23 -8.28 -74.55 -30.87
C PRO A 23 -9.07 -73.25 -30.66
N TYR A 24 -9.31 -72.83 -29.42
CA TYR A 24 -10.04 -71.57 -29.17
C TYR A 24 -9.07 -70.38 -29.33
N PRO A 25 -9.04 -69.61 -30.43
CA PRO A 25 -8.25 -68.38 -30.44
C PRO A 25 -9.02 -67.31 -29.67
N SER A 26 -8.49 -66.89 -28.52
CA SER A 26 -8.79 -65.52 -28.08
C SER A 26 -7.85 -64.58 -28.82
N ILE A 27 -8.41 -63.66 -29.61
CA ILE A 27 -7.66 -62.56 -30.21
C ILE A 27 -7.48 -61.50 -29.12
N ILE A 28 -6.23 -61.14 -28.86
CA ILE A 28 -5.83 -60.08 -27.94
C ILE A 28 -5.32 -58.94 -28.82
N ASN A 29 -6.09 -57.87 -28.96
CA ASN A 29 -5.62 -56.73 -29.73
C ASN A 29 -4.76 -55.82 -28.85
N VAL A 30 -3.45 -55.81 -29.11
CA VAL A 30 -2.45 -54.97 -28.42
C VAL A 30 -2.06 -53.81 -29.35
N SER A 31 -3.01 -53.29 -30.12
CA SER A 31 -2.78 -52.14 -31.00
C SER A 31 -2.54 -50.87 -30.19
N GLY A 32 -1.47 -50.15 -30.48
CA GLY A 32 -1.18 -48.83 -29.89
C GLY A 32 -0.02 -48.78 -28.89
N THR A 33 0.53 -49.92 -28.45
CA THR A 33 1.70 -49.95 -27.55
C THR A 33 3.01 -49.81 -28.33
N SER A 34 3.91 -48.90 -27.91
CA SER A 34 5.28 -48.76 -28.40
C SER A 34 6.32 -49.26 -27.37
N GLY A 35 7.58 -49.43 -27.77
CA GLY A 35 8.67 -49.86 -26.87
C GLY A 35 8.88 -51.39 -26.77
N SER A 36 9.78 -51.79 -25.87
CA SER A 36 10.04 -53.19 -25.55
C SER A 36 9.17 -53.64 -24.38
N LEU A 37 8.42 -54.72 -24.55
CA LEU A 37 7.61 -55.33 -23.49
C LEU A 37 8.57 -55.98 -22.48
N THR A 38 8.49 -55.58 -21.21
CA THR A 38 9.41 -56.01 -20.14
C THR A 38 8.79 -57.05 -19.23
N LYS A 39 7.46 -57.04 -19.08
CA LYS A 39 6.73 -58.06 -18.35
C LYS A 39 5.32 -58.31 -18.92
N LEU A 40 4.95 -59.57 -19.06
CA LEU A 40 3.65 -60.04 -19.53
C LEU A 40 3.04 -60.95 -18.46
N THR A 41 1.84 -60.66 -17.98
CA THR A 41 1.15 -61.54 -17.02
C THR A 41 -0.21 -61.98 -17.56
N VAL A 42 -0.37 -63.27 -17.88
CA VAL A 42 -1.65 -63.87 -18.29
C VAL A 42 -2.25 -64.59 -17.10
N THR A 43 -3.49 -64.29 -16.73
CA THR A 43 -4.23 -65.02 -15.69
C THR A 43 -5.49 -65.65 -16.28
N LEU A 44 -5.62 -66.96 -16.14
CA LEU A 44 -6.85 -67.71 -16.41
C LEU A 44 -7.65 -67.81 -15.12
N THR A 45 -8.93 -67.41 -15.16
CA THR A 45 -9.75 -67.31 -13.94
C THR A 45 -10.90 -68.31 -13.91
N ASN A 46 -11.10 -68.94 -12.76
CA ASN A 46 -12.08 -70.02 -12.56
C ASN A 46 -11.90 -71.17 -13.57
N LEU A 47 -10.66 -71.64 -13.69
CA LEU A 47 -10.36 -72.87 -14.41
C LEU A 47 -11.00 -74.05 -13.66
N ASN A 48 -11.63 -74.94 -14.40
CA ASN A 48 -12.18 -76.19 -13.89
C ASN A 48 -11.89 -77.28 -14.92
N HIS A 49 -10.94 -78.16 -14.59
CA HIS A 49 -10.48 -79.29 -15.37
C HIS A 49 -10.50 -80.53 -14.49
N LEU A 50 -10.89 -81.70 -15.01
CA LEU A 50 -11.00 -82.89 -14.15
C LEU A 50 -9.62 -83.41 -13.78
N TRP A 51 -8.68 -83.41 -14.71
CA TRP A 51 -7.28 -83.79 -14.50
C TRP A 51 -6.36 -82.58 -14.67
N THR A 52 -5.50 -82.33 -13.69
CA THR A 52 -4.73 -81.08 -13.58
C THR A 52 -3.37 -81.14 -14.26
N ASN A 53 -3.12 -82.11 -15.14
CA ASN A 53 -1.79 -82.35 -15.70
C ASN A 53 -1.76 -82.30 -17.24
N ASP A 54 -2.82 -81.80 -17.87
CA ASP A 54 -3.15 -82.16 -19.27
C ASP A 54 -3.42 -80.90 -20.14
N LEU A 55 -3.08 -79.71 -19.64
CA LEU A 55 -3.34 -78.42 -20.30
C LEU A 55 -2.09 -77.79 -20.87
N ASP A 56 -2.08 -77.64 -22.19
CA ASP A 56 -1.08 -76.94 -22.98
C ASP A 56 -1.50 -75.49 -23.29
N VAL A 57 -0.60 -74.52 -23.06
CA VAL A 57 -0.86 -73.11 -23.38
C VAL A 57 0.19 -72.54 -24.32
N LEU A 58 -0.26 -71.99 -25.45
CA LEU A 58 0.57 -71.33 -26.45
C LEU A 58 0.13 -69.89 -26.72
N LEU A 59 1.06 -68.93 -26.56
CA LEU A 59 0.85 -67.53 -26.93
C LEU A 59 1.66 -67.16 -28.18
N VAL A 60 1.01 -66.54 -29.15
CA VAL A 60 1.59 -66.14 -30.44
C VAL A 60 1.50 -64.64 -30.62
N SER A 61 2.62 -64.00 -30.96
CA SER A 61 2.69 -62.56 -31.20
C SER A 61 2.19 -62.16 -32.61
N PRO A 62 1.92 -60.86 -32.86
CA PRO A 62 1.42 -60.37 -34.14
C PRO A 62 2.39 -60.58 -35.31
N THR A 63 3.70 -60.65 -35.02
CA THR A 63 4.76 -60.89 -36.01
C THR A 63 4.94 -62.37 -36.34
N GLY A 64 4.15 -63.25 -35.74
CA GLY A 64 4.25 -64.70 -35.89
C GLY A 64 5.42 -65.31 -35.10
N ALA A 65 6.13 -64.52 -34.28
CA ALA A 65 7.08 -65.05 -33.31
C ALA A 65 6.32 -65.84 -32.25
N LYS A 66 6.68 -67.10 -32.08
CA LYS A 66 6.05 -68.06 -31.15
C LYS A 66 6.93 -68.13 -29.93
N SER A 67 6.38 -67.78 -28.78
CA SER A 67 7.24 -67.47 -27.63
C SER A 67 7.14 -68.51 -26.52
N ILE A 68 6.03 -69.22 -26.34
CA ILE A 68 5.82 -69.97 -25.08
C ILE A 68 4.89 -71.16 -25.28
N LEU A 69 5.35 -72.39 -25.00
CA LEU A 69 4.54 -73.57 -24.71
C LEU A 69 4.76 -73.91 -23.23
N MET A 70 3.71 -74.10 -22.46
CA MET A 70 3.78 -74.78 -21.16
C MET A 70 2.93 -76.04 -21.28
N SER A 71 3.54 -77.19 -21.01
CA SER A 71 2.85 -78.46 -20.84
C SER A 71 2.62 -78.76 -19.36
N ASP A 72 1.63 -79.58 -19.08
CA ASP A 72 1.33 -80.15 -17.77
C ASP A 72 1.02 -79.13 -16.66
N VAL A 73 0.23 -78.10 -16.97
CA VAL A 73 -0.13 -77.05 -16.01
C VAL A 73 -1.00 -77.61 -14.87
N GLY A 74 -0.38 -77.94 -13.71
CA GLY A 74 -1.09 -78.20 -12.45
C GLY A 74 -0.74 -79.44 -11.62
N ARG A 75 0.48 -79.96 -11.74
CA ARG A 75 0.96 -81.28 -11.25
C ARG A 75 0.63 -81.77 -9.83
N ASP A 76 -0.08 -81.05 -8.96
CA ASP A 76 -0.36 -81.52 -7.60
C ASP A 76 -1.64 -81.00 -6.90
N SER A 77 -2.56 -80.29 -7.58
CA SER A 77 -3.71 -79.70 -6.89
C SER A 77 -5.05 -80.31 -7.34
N THR A 78 -5.86 -80.78 -6.39
CA THR A 78 -7.20 -81.35 -6.70
C THR A 78 -8.27 -80.30 -7.05
N SER A 79 -7.88 -79.05 -7.31
CA SER A 79 -8.70 -78.02 -7.99
C SER A 79 -7.84 -76.80 -8.33
N LEU A 80 -7.42 -76.65 -9.59
CA LEU A 80 -6.81 -75.42 -10.09
C LEU A 80 -7.90 -74.38 -10.36
N THR A 81 -8.16 -73.45 -9.44
CA THR A 81 -9.18 -72.40 -9.68
C THR A 81 -8.66 -71.21 -10.50
N ASN A 82 -7.40 -70.80 -10.36
CA ASN A 82 -6.81 -69.70 -11.14
C ASN A 82 -5.37 -70.06 -11.52
N VAL A 83 -4.97 -69.81 -12.76
CA VAL A 83 -3.60 -69.97 -13.25
C VAL A 83 -3.06 -68.61 -13.64
N THR A 84 -2.03 -68.12 -12.95
CA THR A 84 -1.33 -66.87 -13.30
C THR A 84 0.05 -67.19 -13.86
N LEU A 85 0.26 -66.83 -15.12
CA LEU A 85 1.51 -66.92 -15.84
C LEU A 85 2.15 -65.54 -15.84
N THR A 86 3.35 -65.41 -15.28
CA THR A 86 4.11 -64.15 -15.27
C THR A 86 5.41 -64.34 -16.03
N PHE A 87 5.66 -63.51 -17.03
CA PHE A 87 6.86 -63.51 -17.85
C PHE A 87 7.52 -62.15 -17.72
N ASP A 88 8.79 -62.10 -17.34
CA ASP A 88 9.58 -60.88 -17.39
C ASP A 88 11.00 -61.21 -17.87
N ALA A 89 11.78 -60.19 -18.22
CA ALA A 89 13.16 -60.37 -18.70
C ALA A 89 14.08 -61.09 -17.67
N THR A 90 13.65 -61.22 -16.41
CA THR A 90 14.39 -61.91 -15.32
C THR A 90 13.87 -63.34 -15.03
N ALA A 91 12.75 -63.75 -15.65
CA ALA A 91 12.05 -65.00 -15.38
C ALA A 91 12.78 -66.28 -15.88
N THR A 92 13.98 -66.14 -16.44
CA THR A 92 14.81 -67.27 -16.92
C THR A 92 15.25 -68.26 -15.83
N SER A 93 14.97 -67.98 -14.55
CA SER A 93 15.49 -68.76 -13.42
C SER A 93 14.46 -69.42 -12.50
N ASN A 94 13.14 -69.20 -12.66
CA ASN A 94 12.14 -69.67 -11.67
C ASN A 94 10.90 -70.40 -12.21
N LEU A 95 10.91 -70.91 -13.45
CA LEU A 95 9.89 -71.88 -13.87
C LEU A 95 10.29 -73.28 -13.43
N SER A 96 9.73 -73.76 -12.33
CA SER A 96 9.90 -75.15 -11.86
C SER A 96 8.86 -76.06 -12.52
N GLY A 97 9.27 -76.69 -13.62
CA GLY A 97 8.54 -77.68 -14.40
C GLY A 97 9.31 -77.97 -15.69
N SER A 98 10.28 -78.90 -15.60
CA SER A 98 11.20 -79.41 -16.63
C SER A 98 11.70 -78.43 -17.72
N ASP A 99 12.81 -77.80 -17.36
CA ASP A 99 13.90 -77.27 -18.19
C ASP A 99 13.74 -75.88 -18.85
N ALA A 100 14.50 -74.94 -18.26
CA ALA A 100 14.67 -73.55 -18.65
C ALA A 100 15.05 -73.36 -20.13
N ILE A 101 14.28 -72.54 -20.82
CA ILE A 101 14.51 -72.16 -22.22
C ILE A 101 15.72 -71.22 -22.29
N SER A 102 16.91 -71.77 -22.58
CA SER A 102 18.04 -71.01 -23.13
C SER A 102 18.46 -71.63 -24.46
N SER A 103 17.93 -71.09 -25.56
CA SER A 103 18.28 -71.38 -26.96
C SER A 103 18.56 -72.85 -27.32
N GLY A 104 17.60 -73.50 -27.99
CA GLY A 104 17.81 -74.82 -28.58
C GLY A 104 16.54 -75.30 -29.27
N THR A 105 16.70 -75.97 -30.42
CA THR A 105 15.59 -76.63 -31.13
C THR A 105 15.10 -77.81 -30.28
N TYR A 106 13.96 -77.67 -29.59
CA TYR A 106 13.37 -78.81 -28.90
C TYR A 106 12.74 -79.77 -29.92
N ARG A 107 13.12 -81.04 -29.81
CA ARG A 107 12.41 -82.20 -30.33
C ARG A 107 11.90 -82.94 -29.09
N PRO A 108 10.62 -83.31 -29.00
CA PRO A 108 10.11 -84.10 -27.87
C PRO A 108 11.00 -85.32 -27.64
N THR A 109 11.56 -85.42 -26.44
CA THR A 109 12.43 -86.52 -26.02
C THR A 109 11.59 -87.62 -25.37
N ASN A 110 11.27 -88.67 -26.13
CA ASN A 110 11.49 -90.08 -25.76
C ASN A 110 10.84 -91.03 -26.78
N PHE A 111 11.61 -91.39 -27.83
CA PHE A 111 11.48 -92.73 -28.40
C PHE A 111 12.20 -93.68 -27.45
N ASP A 112 11.54 -94.14 -26.40
CA ASP A 112 11.95 -95.38 -25.74
C ASP A 112 10.77 -96.34 -25.66
N PHE A 113 10.98 -97.51 -26.24
CA PHE A 113 10.07 -98.64 -26.12
C PHE A 113 10.31 -99.25 -24.73
N ASP A 114 9.78 -98.64 -23.67
CA ASP A 114 9.64 -99.33 -22.39
C ASP A 114 8.21 -99.86 -22.20
N PHE A 115 8.17 -101.11 -21.79
CA PHE A 115 6.98 -101.93 -21.61
C PHE A 115 6.33 -101.58 -20.27
N ASP A 116 5.23 -100.83 -20.27
CA ASP A 116 4.28 -100.86 -19.16
C ASP A 116 2.81 -100.98 -19.60
N PHE A 117 2.02 -101.54 -18.68
CA PHE A 117 0.98 -102.55 -18.91
C PHE A 117 -0.44 -101.99 -18.77
N ASP A 118 -0.73 -100.78 -19.23
CA ASP A 118 -2.05 -100.16 -19.10
C ASP A 118 -2.65 -99.55 -20.38
N GLY A 119 -1.91 -99.53 -21.49
CA GLY A 119 -2.50 -99.39 -22.82
C GLY A 119 -3.17 -98.03 -23.10
N PHE A 120 -2.71 -96.97 -22.45
CA PHE A 120 -2.92 -95.60 -22.93
C PHE A 120 -1.63 -95.16 -23.62
N ASP A 121 -1.64 -95.19 -24.95
CA ASP A 121 -0.59 -94.59 -25.77
C ASP A 121 -0.58 -93.08 -25.48
N ASP A 122 0.55 -92.56 -25.03
CA ASP A 122 0.86 -91.13 -24.93
C ASP A 122 1.11 -90.57 -26.34
N PRO A 123 0.26 -89.68 -26.87
CA PRO A 123 0.49 -89.00 -28.13
C PRO A 123 0.63 -87.49 -27.87
N ASP A 124 1.81 -87.04 -27.43
CA ASP A 124 2.26 -85.63 -27.53
C ASP A 124 2.35 -85.16 -29.00
N PHE A 125 1.23 -85.18 -29.72
CA PHE A 125 1.16 -84.91 -31.15
C PHE A 125 0.03 -83.93 -31.47
N PHE A 126 0.39 -82.72 -31.92
CA PHE A 126 -0.56 -81.84 -32.60
C PHE A 126 -1.04 -82.48 -33.90
N ASP A 127 -2.27 -82.98 -33.91
CA ASP A 127 -2.85 -83.58 -35.10
C ASP A 127 -3.18 -82.53 -36.18
N PHE A 128 -2.89 -82.88 -37.43
CA PHE A 128 -2.98 -82.00 -38.60
C PHE A 128 -4.46 -81.69 -38.97
N PRO A 129 -4.83 -80.48 -39.47
CA PRO A 129 -3.99 -79.36 -39.90
C PRO A 129 -4.04 -78.12 -38.99
N ALA A 130 -2.86 -77.63 -38.59
CA ALA A 130 -2.64 -76.26 -38.14
C ALA A 130 -2.65 -75.27 -39.34
N PRO A 131 -3.13 -74.01 -39.18
CA PRO A 131 -3.24 -73.04 -40.27
C PRO A 131 -1.89 -72.70 -40.94
N GLU A 132 -1.94 -72.47 -42.25
CA GLU A 132 -0.79 -72.37 -43.16
C GLU A 132 0.29 -71.36 -42.72
N ARG A 133 1.43 -71.90 -42.26
CA ARG A 133 2.83 -71.40 -42.31
C ARG A 133 3.17 -69.97 -41.78
N PRO A 134 4.38 -69.76 -41.23
CA PRO A 134 5.55 -70.65 -41.25
C PRO A 134 5.84 -71.31 -39.88
N TYR A 135 6.09 -72.61 -39.88
CA TYR A 135 6.62 -73.39 -38.74
C TYR A 135 8.03 -73.87 -39.07
N ASN A 136 8.96 -72.92 -39.22
CA ASN A 136 10.39 -73.26 -39.32
C ASN A 136 11.28 -72.13 -38.80
N THR A 137 10.87 -71.53 -37.68
CA THR A 137 11.62 -70.50 -36.96
C THR A 137 11.85 -70.97 -35.54
N ASP A 138 13.07 -70.82 -35.05
CA ASP A 138 13.47 -71.14 -33.68
C ASP A 138 12.56 -70.43 -32.66
N PHE A 139 12.24 -71.12 -31.56
CA PHE A 139 11.59 -70.48 -30.40
C PHE A 139 12.56 -69.45 -29.83
N SER A 140 12.18 -68.17 -29.88
CA SER A 140 12.97 -67.09 -29.27
C SER A 140 12.50 -66.89 -27.82
N VAL A 141 13.47 -66.71 -26.91
CA VAL A 141 13.21 -66.11 -25.59
C VAL A 141 12.37 -64.85 -25.81
N PHE A 142 11.38 -64.62 -24.95
CA PHE A 142 10.59 -63.39 -24.95
C PHE A 142 11.54 -62.18 -25.07
N ASN A 143 11.52 -61.49 -26.21
CA ASN A 143 12.50 -60.46 -26.54
C ASN A 143 11.92 -59.05 -26.55
N GLY A 144 10.65 -58.88 -26.13
CA GLY A 144 10.01 -57.59 -25.91
C GLY A 144 9.77 -56.72 -27.15
N THR A 145 10.46 -56.94 -28.27
CA THR A 145 10.48 -56.01 -29.40
C THR A 145 9.18 -56.05 -30.21
N ASN A 146 8.57 -54.88 -30.44
CA ASN A 146 7.46 -54.65 -31.37
C ASN A 146 6.12 -55.33 -30.98
N PRO A 147 5.51 -54.98 -29.82
CA PRO A 147 4.31 -55.64 -29.29
C PRO A 147 3.01 -55.32 -30.06
N ASN A 148 3.05 -54.37 -31.00
CA ASN A 148 1.88 -53.79 -31.65
C ASN A 148 1.18 -54.78 -32.61
N GLY A 149 -0.09 -55.08 -32.37
CA GLY A 149 -0.95 -55.91 -33.22
C GLY A 149 -1.75 -56.99 -32.47
N GLU A 150 -2.36 -57.93 -33.21
CA GLU A 150 -3.16 -59.03 -32.65
C GLU A 150 -2.29 -60.19 -32.13
N TRP A 151 -2.28 -60.40 -30.82
CA TRP A 151 -1.77 -61.61 -30.19
C TRP A 151 -2.84 -62.69 -30.12
N ARG A 152 -2.44 -63.96 -30.14
CA ARG A 152 -3.37 -65.10 -30.09
C ARG A 152 -2.98 -66.05 -28.97
N LEU A 153 -3.91 -66.29 -28.06
CA LEU A 153 -3.78 -67.29 -27.00
C LEU A 153 -4.49 -68.58 -27.43
N TYR A 154 -3.76 -69.68 -27.37
CA TYR A 154 -4.21 -71.04 -27.62
C TYR A 154 -4.12 -71.83 -26.32
N ILE A 155 -5.18 -72.55 -25.98
CA ILE A 155 -5.25 -73.49 -24.85
C ILE A 155 -5.74 -74.82 -25.44
N VAL A 156 -5.03 -75.90 -25.16
CA VAL A 156 -5.30 -77.23 -25.71
C VAL A 156 -5.29 -78.25 -24.56
N ASP A 157 -6.21 -79.19 -24.62
CA ASP A 157 -6.29 -80.37 -23.76
C ASP A 157 -5.64 -81.53 -24.52
N ASP A 158 -4.68 -82.23 -23.90
CA ASP A 158 -3.90 -83.30 -24.51
C ASP A 158 -4.47 -84.72 -24.24
N VAL A 159 -5.52 -84.84 -23.42
CA VAL A 159 -6.16 -86.11 -23.08
C VAL A 159 -7.57 -86.25 -23.69
N ASP A 160 -7.85 -87.40 -24.30
CA ASP A 160 -9.19 -87.78 -24.74
C ASP A 160 -10.12 -88.09 -23.54
N PHE A 161 -11.35 -87.57 -23.58
CA PHE A 161 -12.47 -87.69 -22.64
C PHE A 161 -12.42 -86.84 -21.35
N ASP A 162 -11.59 -85.80 -21.29
CA ASP A 162 -11.74 -84.70 -20.32
C ASP A 162 -12.41 -83.48 -20.99
N SER A 163 -13.16 -82.69 -20.23
CA SER A 163 -13.75 -81.46 -20.73
C SER A 163 -13.59 -80.37 -19.69
N GLY A 164 -12.69 -79.42 -19.97
CA GLY A 164 -12.43 -78.26 -19.13
C GLY A 164 -13.29 -77.04 -19.44
N ASN A 165 -13.46 -76.16 -18.45
CA ASN A 165 -13.95 -74.81 -18.69
C ASN A 165 -13.18 -73.72 -17.92
N VAL A 166 -13.18 -72.52 -18.49
CA VAL A 166 -12.76 -71.29 -17.82
C VAL A 166 -13.98 -70.39 -17.72
N ALA A 167 -14.64 -70.40 -16.55
CA ALA A 167 -15.93 -69.75 -16.38
C ALA A 167 -15.86 -68.23 -16.16
N GLY A 168 -14.68 -67.69 -15.82
CA GLY A 168 -14.43 -66.25 -15.64
C GLY A 168 -13.71 -65.56 -16.80
N GLY A 169 -13.31 -66.33 -17.82
CA GLY A 169 -12.43 -65.88 -18.90
C GLY A 169 -10.98 -65.64 -18.43
N TRP A 170 -10.24 -64.77 -19.12
CA TRP A 170 -8.83 -64.48 -18.84
C TRP A 170 -8.56 -62.98 -18.70
N SER A 171 -7.51 -62.64 -17.97
CA SER A 171 -6.96 -61.29 -17.91
C SER A 171 -5.49 -61.27 -18.29
N LEU A 172 -5.06 -60.28 -19.07
CA LEU A 172 -3.66 -60.03 -19.39
C LEU A 172 -3.25 -58.67 -18.85
N SER A 173 -2.09 -58.59 -18.20
CA SER A 173 -1.40 -57.32 -17.97
C SER A 173 -0.11 -57.26 -18.78
N ILE A 174 0.10 -56.17 -19.49
CA ILE A 174 1.30 -55.90 -20.29
C ILE A 174 2.06 -54.77 -19.63
N THR A 175 3.35 -54.97 -19.37
CA THR A 175 4.26 -53.99 -18.80
C THR A 175 5.39 -53.70 -19.79
N THR A 176 5.63 -52.44 -20.15
CA THR A 176 6.75 -51.99 -21.01
C THR A 176 7.83 -51.26 -20.20
N ASP A 177 9.05 -51.18 -20.74
CA ASP A 177 10.18 -50.48 -20.09
C ASP A 177 9.86 -48.98 -19.95
N PRO A 178 10.20 -48.32 -18.83
CA PRO A 178 10.49 -46.88 -18.88
C PRO A 178 11.60 -46.64 -19.92
N GLY A 179 11.70 -45.44 -20.50
CA GLY A 179 12.76 -45.08 -21.43
C GLY A 179 14.17 -45.46 -20.96
N ASP A 180 15.14 -45.48 -21.86
CA ASP A 180 16.56 -45.68 -21.55
C ASP A 180 17.33 -44.35 -21.63
N ASP A 181 18.64 -44.33 -21.37
CA ASP A 181 19.45 -43.10 -21.46
C ASP A 181 19.68 -42.61 -22.92
N SER A 182 18.82 -43.00 -23.87
CA SER A 182 18.92 -42.62 -25.29
C SER A 182 17.63 -41.95 -25.77
N ASN A 183 17.71 -41.18 -26.85
CA ASN A 183 16.54 -40.50 -27.40
C ASN A 183 15.41 -41.47 -27.79
N ASN A 184 14.30 -41.40 -27.07
CA ASN A 184 13.16 -42.28 -27.17
C ASN A 184 11.93 -41.58 -27.78
N ASN A 185 11.01 -42.37 -28.34
CA ASN A 185 9.67 -41.92 -28.74
C ASN A 185 8.64 -42.85 -28.08
N LEU A 186 7.99 -42.34 -27.04
CA LEU A 186 7.10 -43.08 -26.15
C LEU A 186 5.67 -42.56 -26.31
N GLN A 187 4.72 -43.48 -26.42
CA GLN A 187 3.32 -43.15 -26.63
C GLN A 187 2.44 -43.90 -25.64
N GLY A 188 1.59 -43.17 -24.94
CA GLY A 188 0.54 -43.68 -24.07
C GLY A 188 -0.70 -44.10 -24.85
N THR A 189 -1.78 -44.27 -24.11
CA THR A 189 -3.01 -44.94 -24.55
C THR A 189 -4.20 -43.98 -24.48
N ILE A 190 -5.38 -44.49 -24.13
CA ILE A 190 -6.61 -43.67 -23.99
C ILE A 190 -7.09 -43.63 -22.54
N VAL A 191 -6.24 -44.07 -21.61
CA VAL A 191 -6.46 -44.09 -20.17
C VAL A 191 -5.24 -43.46 -19.51
N ASP A 192 -5.38 -43.03 -18.26
CA ASP A 192 -4.32 -42.45 -17.46
C ASP A 192 -3.02 -43.28 -17.49
N ASP A 193 -1.95 -42.67 -18.00
CA ASP A 193 -0.64 -43.26 -18.18
C ASP A 193 0.44 -42.53 -17.35
N MET A 194 1.51 -43.24 -17.00
CA MET A 194 2.72 -42.64 -16.45
C MET A 194 3.90 -42.99 -17.36
N ILE A 195 4.41 -42.00 -18.09
CA ILE A 195 5.46 -42.15 -19.09
C ILE A 195 6.75 -41.53 -18.57
N THR A 196 7.89 -42.22 -18.72
CA THR A 196 9.20 -41.74 -18.26
C THR A 196 10.26 -41.94 -19.34
N GLY A 197 10.96 -40.88 -19.75
CA GLY A 197 12.05 -40.91 -20.75
C GLY A 197 13.43 -41.29 -20.20
N LEU A 198 13.71 -40.90 -18.95
CA LEU A 198 15.01 -41.05 -18.25
C LEU A 198 16.09 -40.10 -18.73
N GLY A 199 16.75 -40.36 -19.84
CA GLY A 199 17.86 -39.53 -20.30
C GLY A 199 18.01 -39.54 -21.81
N GLY A 200 18.61 -38.49 -22.37
CA GLY A 200 18.58 -38.26 -23.81
C GLY A 200 17.50 -37.23 -24.15
N ASN A 201 17.28 -36.99 -25.45
CA ASN A 201 16.23 -36.06 -25.89
C ASN A 201 15.02 -36.87 -26.39
N ASP A 202 14.00 -36.95 -25.57
CA ASP A 202 12.87 -37.83 -25.74
C ASP A 202 11.65 -37.13 -26.34
N THR A 203 10.74 -37.92 -26.90
CA THR A 203 9.40 -37.46 -27.31
C THR A 203 8.37 -38.34 -26.61
N LEU A 204 7.60 -37.75 -25.71
CA LEU A 204 6.55 -38.43 -24.95
C LEU A 204 5.19 -37.89 -25.40
N THR A 205 4.25 -38.79 -25.68
CA THR A 205 2.86 -38.44 -26.01
C THR A 205 1.91 -39.24 -25.14
N GLY A 206 1.10 -38.60 -24.30
CA GLY A 206 0.14 -39.23 -23.38
C GLY A 206 -1.04 -39.87 -24.12
N GLY A 207 -1.82 -39.04 -24.81
CA GLY A 207 -2.95 -39.50 -25.61
C GLY A 207 -4.27 -38.94 -25.07
N ALA A 208 -5.09 -39.79 -24.46
CA ALA A 208 -6.25 -39.34 -23.71
C ALA A 208 -6.25 -39.99 -22.33
N GLY A 209 -6.89 -39.38 -21.34
CA GLY A 209 -6.72 -39.75 -19.93
C GLY A 209 -5.85 -38.72 -19.22
N ASN A 210 -5.74 -38.84 -17.90
CA ASN A 210 -4.93 -37.93 -17.09
C ASN A 210 -3.53 -38.51 -16.93
N ASP A 211 -2.61 -38.05 -17.76
CA ASP A 211 -1.29 -38.62 -17.95
C ASP A 211 -0.21 -37.90 -17.13
N THR A 212 0.83 -38.62 -16.71
CA THR A 212 2.03 -38.05 -16.09
C THR A 212 3.24 -38.32 -16.97
N LEU A 213 3.83 -37.26 -17.53
CA LEU A 213 4.97 -37.32 -18.43
C LEU A 213 6.23 -36.82 -17.73
N VAL A 214 7.24 -37.69 -17.60
CA VAL A 214 8.55 -37.39 -17.00
C VAL A 214 9.59 -37.47 -18.10
N GLY A 215 10.09 -36.33 -18.59
CA GLY A 215 11.14 -36.29 -19.61
C GLY A 215 12.43 -36.91 -19.08
N GLY A 216 13.03 -36.25 -18.08
CA GLY A 216 14.29 -36.64 -17.50
C GLY A 216 15.44 -35.88 -18.16
N ALA A 217 16.66 -36.39 -18.00
CA ALA A 217 17.84 -35.62 -18.37
C ALA A 217 17.94 -35.40 -19.88
N GLY A 218 17.69 -34.18 -20.35
CA GLY A 218 17.94 -33.81 -21.74
C GLY A 218 17.15 -32.59 -22.19
N VAL A 219 16.72 -32.64 -23.44
CA VAL A 219 15.78 -31.66 -24.02
C VAL A 219 14.65 -32.46 -24.63
N ASP A 220 13.55 -32.54 -23.89
CA ASP A 220 12.45 -33.44 -24.20
C ASP A 220 11.27 -32.72 -24.86
N SER A 221 10.47 -33.47 -25.60
CA SER A 221 9.21 -33.01 -26.18
C SER A 221 8.07 -33.76 -25.50
N LEU A 222 7.24 -33.07 -24.73
CA LEU A 222 6.16 -33.67 -23.96
C LEU A 222 4.80 -33.17 -24.48
N VAL A 223 3.90 -34.11 -24.80
CA VAL A 223 2.55 -33.83 -25.31
C VAL A 223 1.58 -34.65 -24.46
N GLY A 224 0.78 -34.00 -23.63
CA GLY A 224 -0.20 -34.68 -22.76
C GLY A 224 -1.34 -35.24 -23.59
N GLY A 225 -2.07 -34.36 -24.28
CA GLY A 225 -3.26 -34.74 -25.02
C GLY A 225 -4.50 -34.46 -24.20
N ALA A 226 -5.58 -35.24 -24.37
CA ALA A 226 -6.86 -34.91 -23.74
C ALA A 226 -7.00 -35.50 -22.34
N GLY A 227 -7.10 -34.65 -21.33
CA GLY A 227 -7.22 -34.99 -19.91
C GLY A 227 -6.49 -33.96 -19.07
N ASP A 228 -6.55 -34.08 -17.75
CA ASP A 228 -5.78 -33.22 -16.85
C ASP A 228 -4.39 -33.84 -16.65
N ASP A 229 -3.39 -33.34 -17.37
CA ASP A 229 -2.07 -33.94 -17.49
C ASP A 229 -1.02 -33.27 -16.58
N VAL A 230 0.06 -34.01 -16.27
CA VAL A 230 1.17 -33.57 -15.42
C VAL A 230 2.51 -33.76 -16.12
N TYR A 231 3.25 -32.67 -16.34
CA TYR A 231 4.62 -32.69 -16.85
C TYR A 231 5.63 -32.55 -15.70
N ILE A 232 6.60 -33.45 -15.61
CA ILE A 232 7.74 -33.30 -14.71
C ILE A 232 8.93 -32.80 -15.53
N VAL A 233 9.36 -31.56 -15.27
CA VAL A 233 10.37 -30.83 -16.03
C VAL A 233 11.63 -30.64 -15.19
N ASP A 234 12.77 -31.13 -15.67
CA ASP A 234 14.08 -30.87 -15.09
C ASP A 234 14.94 -29.90 -15.91
N SER A 235 14.49 -29.55 -17.12
CA SER A 235 15.19 -28.63 -18.02
C SER A 235 14.23 -27.58 -18.58
N ALA A 236 14.56 -26.30 -18.42
CA ALA A 236 13.77 -25.21 -19.02
C ALA A 236 13.84 -25.20 -20.56
N ALA A 237 14.66 -26.08 -21.16
CA ALA A 237 14.70 -26.28 -22.60
C ALA A 237 13.66 -27.31 -23.10
N ASP A 238 13.02 -28.05 -22.20
CA ASP A 238 11.97 -29.01 -22.56
C ASP A 238 10.79 -28.29 -23.23
N ILE A 239 10.23 -28.93 -24.24
CA ILE A 239 9.16 -28.41 -25.10
C ILE A 239 7.88 -29.14 -24.72
N ILE A 240 6.99 -28.43 -24.05
CA ILE A 240 5.63 -28.91 -23.80
C ILE A 240 4.71 -28.43 -24.93
N THR A 241 3.71 -29.22 -25.30
CA THR A 241 2.73 -28.85 -26.32
C THR A 241 1.34 -29.29 -25.89
N GLU A 242 0.52 -28.31 -25.50
CA GLU A 242 -0.90 -28.53 -25.22
C GLU A 242 -1.82 -27.77 -26.15
N ASN A 243 -2.97 -28.37 -26.45
CA ASN A 243 -4.03 -27.69 -27.19
C ASN A 243 -5.05 -27.07 -26.24
N ALA A 244 -5.71 -26.02 -26.70
CA ALA A 244 -6.78 -25.41 -25.93
C ALA A 244 -7.96 -26.39 -25.70
N ASN A 245 -8.45 -26.43 -24.46
CA ASN A 245 -9.58 -27.25 -23.99
C ASN A 245 -9.30 -28.76 -23.90
N ASP A 246 -8.03 -29.16 -23.87
CA ASP A 246 -7.69 -30.58 -23.69
C ASP A 246 -7.72 -31.00 -22.21
N GLY A 247 -7.62 -30.08 -21.24
CA GLY A 247 -7.84 -30.34 -19.82
C GLY A 247 -7.45 -29.15 -18.95
N VAL A 248 -7.16 -29.41 -17.67
CA VAL A 248 -6.45 -28.50 -16.76
C VAL A 248 -5.10 -29.10 -16.42
N ASP A 249 -4.05 -28.54 -17.00
CA ASP A 249 -2.75 -29.20 -17.03
C ASP A 249 -1.76 -28.58 -16.04
N THR A 250 -0.79 -29.37 -15.59
CA THR A 250 0.16 -28.97 -14.54
C THR A 250 1.61 -29.25 -14.91
N ILE A 251 2.47 -28.24 -14.78
CA ILE A 251 3.92 -28.41 -14.84
C ILE A 251 4.49 -28.45 -13.43
N ASN A 252 5.17 -29.54 -13.07
CA ASN A 252 5.99 -29.64 -11.87
C ASN A 252 7.46 -29.53 -12.27
N THR A 253 8.19 -28.55 -11.75
CA THR A 253 9.55 -28.23 -12.22
C THR A 253 10.55 -28.09 -11.10
N ILE A 254 11.75 -28.63 -11.25
CA ILE A 254 12.89 -28.38 -10.34
C ILE A 254 13.77 -27.20 -10.78
N VAL A 255 13.42 -26.55 -11.89
CA VAL A 255 14.09 -25.36 -12.44
C VAL A 255 13.12 -24.19 -12.53
N SER A 256 13.64 -22.96 -12.61
CA SER A 256 12.80 -21.78 -12.88
C SER A 256 12.10 -21.94 -14.24
N TYR A 257 10.81 -21.61 -14.30
CA TYR A 257 10.00 -21.89 -15.49
C TYR A 257 9.01 -20.77 -15.80
N ILE A 258 8.71 -20.60 -17.09
CA ILE A 258 7.79 -19.61 -17.62
C ILE A 258 6.78 -20.35 -18.50
N LEU A 259 5.49 -20.29 -18.16
CA LEU A 259 4.42 -20.77 -19.02
C LEU A 259 4.35 -19.84 -20.24
N GLY A 260 4.73 -20.34 -21.42
CA GLY A 260 4.56 -19.53 -22.63
C GLY A 260 3.08 -19.31 -22.96
N ASP A 261 2.69 -18.14 -23.49
CA ASP A 261 1.30 -17.83 -23.86
C ASP A 261 0.66 -18.86 -24.82
N ALA A 262 1.48 -19.53 -25.63
CA ALA A 262 1.03 -20.55 -26.57
C ALA A 262 0.86 -21.94 -25.93
N LEU A 263 1.25 -22.09 -24.66
CA LEU A 263 1.38 -23.37 -24.00
C LEU A 263 0.06 -23.93 -23.48
N ASN A 264 -1.01 -23.12 -23.36
CA ASN A 264 -2.34 -23.52 -22.85
C ASN A 264 -2.32 -24.32 -21.54
N VAL A 265 -1.26 -24.20 -20.73
CA VAL A 265 -1.15 -24.85 -19.41
C VAL A 265 -1.61 -23.86 -18.34
N GLU A 266 -2.41 -24.33 -17.38
CA GLU A 266 -2.98 -23.52 -16.32
C GLU A 266 -2.12 -23.52 -15.05
N ASN A 267 -1.51 -24.66 -14.66
CA ASN A 267 -0.89 -24.80 -13.34
C ASN A 267 0.64 -24.95 -13.43
N LEU A 268 1.34 -24.31 -12.50
CA LEU A 268 2.79 -24.43 -12.31
C LEU A 268 3.10 -24.71 -10.84
N THR A 269 3.81 -25.80 -10.56
CA THR A 269 4.32 -26.13 -9.23
C THR A 269 5.84 -26.15 -9.25
N LEU A 270 6.46 -25.31 -8.43
CA LEU A 270 7.90 -25.31 -8.22
C LEU A 270 8.25 -26.41 -7.20
N LEU A 271 9.15 -27.30 -7.58
CA LEU A 271 9.75 -28.32 -6.70
C LEU A 271 11.10 -27.83 -6.17
N ASP A 272 11.69 -28.58 -5.25
CA ASP A 272 13.00 -28.27 -4.66
C ASP A 272 14.07 -28.01 -5.73
N GLY A 273 14.62 -26.80 -5.74
CA GLY A 273 15.64 -26.35 -6.69
C GLY A 273 15.18 -25.19 -7.60
N ALA A 274 13.87 -25.05 -7.83
CA ALA A 274 13.30 -23.93 -8.56
C ALA A 274 13.18 -22.69 -7.67
N THR A 275 13.33 -21.50 -8.25
CA THR A 275 13.28 -20.22 -7.52
C THR A 275 12.38 -19.19 -8.18
N ASN A 276 11.93 -19.40 -9.43
CA ASN A 276 11.06 -18.47 -10.11
C ASN A 276 10.00 -19.21 -10.91
N GLY A 277 8.77 -18.71 -10.89
CA GLY A 277 7.65 -19.20 -11.67
C GLY A 277 6.95 -18.02 -12.35
N THR A 278 6.66 -18.13 -13.64
CA THR A 278 5.88 -17.13 -14.36
C THR A 278 4.76 -17.81 -15.12
N GLY A 279 3.53 -17.31 -14.96
CA GLY A 279 2.36 -17.76 -15.69
C GLY A 279 2.29 -17.17 -17.09
N ASN A 280 1.10 -17.19 -17.66
CA ASN A 280 0.78 -16.77 -19.02
C ASN A 280 -0.42 -15.82 -19.02
N ALA A 281 -1.20 -15.78 -20.11
CA ALA A 281 -2.39 -14.92 -20.22
C ALA A 281 -3.70 -15.59 -19.75
N ALA A 282 -3.64 -16.83 -19.26
CA ALA A 282 -4.77 -17.55 -18.69
C ALA A 282 -4.80 -17.39 -17.16
N ASN A 283 -5.88 -17.83 -16.52
CA ASN A 283 -5.97 -17.85 -15.07
C ASN A 283 -5.10 -19.00 -14.53
N ASN A 284 -3.93 -18.67 -13.99
CA ASN A 284 -2.96 -19.64 -13.54
C ASN A 284 -3.07 -19.97 -12.05
N VAL A 285 -2.70 -21.19 -11.68
CA VAL A 285 -2.37 -21.54 -10.29
C VAL A 285 -0.89 -21.82 -10.19
N ILE A 286 -0.16 -20.94 -9.50
CA ILE A 286 1.28 -21.04 -9.34
C ILE A 286 1.59 -21.33 -7.86
N THR A 287 2.19 -22.49 -7.59
CA THR A 287 2.60 -22.91 -6.24
C THR A 287 4.12 -22.97 -6.15
N GLY A 288 4.69 -22.21 -5.22
CA GLY A 288 6.10 -22.20 -4.88
C GLY A 288 6.51 -23.34 -3.96
N ASN A 289 7.73 -23.25 -3.42
CA ASN A 289 8.37 -24.26 -2.59
C ASN A 289 8.83 -23.69 -1.24
N SER A 290 9.91 -24.23 -0.67
CA SER A 290 10.45 -23.78 0.62
C SER A 290 11.61 -22.78 0.51
N ALA A 291 11.95 -22.37 -0.72
CA ALA A 291 12.95 -21.36 -1.00
C ALA A 291 12.26 -20.02 -1.28
N ALA A 292 13.00 -18.92 -1.12
CA ALA A 292 12.56 -17.60 -1.58
C ALA A 292 12.26 -17.62 -3.10
N ASN A 293 11.00 -17.54 -3.46
CA ASN A 293 10.48 -17.63 -4.81
C ASN A 293 10.07 -16.26 -5.36
N ILE A 294 10.25 -16.06 -6.67
CA ILE A 294 9.65 -14.94 -7.41
C ILE A 294 8.55 -15.52 -8.30
N LEU A 295 7.30 -15.22 -7.96
CA LEU A 295 6.12 -15.69 -8.67
C LEU A 295 5.46 -14.53 -9.40
N ASN A 296 5.26 -14.67 -10.71
CA ASN A 296 4.51 -13.70 -11.52
C ASN A 296 3.34 -14.41 -12.22
N GLY A 297 2.10 -13.98 -11.98
CA GLY A 297 0.90 -14.57 -12.58
C GLY A 297 0.81 -14.32 -14.09
N GLY A 298 1.03 -13.06 -14.48
CA GLY A 298 1.06 -12.66 -15.88
C GLY A 298 -0.19 -11.85 -16.20
N ALA A 299 -1.11 -12.39 -16.99
CA ALA A 299 -2.41 -11.78 -17.19
C ALA A 299 -3.49 -12.83 -16.95
N GLY A 300 -4.66 -12.43 -16.48
CA GLY A 300 -5.67 -13.38 -16.02
C GLY A 300 -5.93 -13.18 -14.55
N ASN A 301 -6.86 -13.95 -13.98
CA ASN A 301 -7.10 -13.93 -12.54
C ASN A 301 -6.37 -15.12 -11.93
N ASP A 302 -5.19 -14.86 -11.38
CA ASP A 302 -4.25 -15.87 -10.98
C ASP A 302 -4.34 -16.18 -9.49
N THR A 303 -3.85 -17.36 -9.10
CA THR A 303 -3.67 -17.76 -7.70
C THR A 303 -2.21 -18.12 -7.47
N LEU A 304 -1.51 -17.30 -6.68
CA LEU A 304 -0.11 -17.51 -6.34
C LEU A 304 0.00 -17.94 -4.88
N VAL A 305 0.73 -19.03 -4.63
CA VAL A 305 1.03 -19.54 -3.29
C VAL A 305 2.55 -19.63 -3.16
N GLY A 306 3.19 -18.78 -2.35
CA GLY A 306 4.64 -18.72 -2.17
C GLY A 306 5.21 -19.97 -1.48
N GLY A 307 4.65 -20.29 -0.31
CA GLY A 307 5.02 -21.48 0.46
C GLY A 307 5.78 -21.10 1.71
N ALA A 308 7.08 -21.42 1.76
CA ALA A 308 7.95 -20.97 2.83
C ALA A 308 9.19 -20.30 2.23
N GLY A 309 9.85 -19.45 3.00
CA GLY A 309 10.88 -18.57 2.47
C GLY A 309 10.32 -17.17 2.25
N ASN A 310 11.18 -16.24 1.84
CA ASN A 310 10.78 -14.85 1.62
C ASN A 310 10.44 -14.67 0.14
N ASP A 311 9.17 -14.76 -0.17
CA ASP A 311 8.64 -14.82 -1.52
C ASP A 311 8.27 -13.43 -2.05
N THR A 312 8.28 -13.27 -3.37
CA THR A 312 7.76 -12.08 -4.06
C THR A 312 6.66 -12.53 -5.01
N LEU A 313 5.44 -12.09 -4.76
CA LEU A 313 4.24 -12.46 -5.50
C LEU A 313 3.73 -11.24 -6.27
N ASP A 314 3.69 -11.35 -7.58
CA ASP A 314 3.16 -10.35 -8.51
C ASP A 314 2.06 -11.00 -9.34
N GLY A 315 0.79 -10.70 -9.05
CA GLY A 315 -0.34 -11.24 -9.82
C GLY A 315 -0.28 -10.83 -11.30
N GLY A 316 0.27 -9.65 -11.58
CA GLY A 316 0.21 -9.05 -12.89
C GLY A 316 -1.19 -8.51 -13.20
N ALA A 317 -1.63 -8.61 -14.44
CA ALA A 317 -2.87 -7.99 -14.88
C ALA A 317 -4.09 -8.85 -14.57
N GLY A 318 -4.91 -8.45 -13.60
CA GLY A 318 -6.14 -9.17 -13.31
C GLY A 318 -6.71 -8.85 -11.95
N VAL A 319 -7.43 -9.81 -11.39
CA VAL A 319 -7.83 -9.81 -9.98
C VAL A 319 -7.34 -11.12 -9.38
N ASP A 320 -6.22 -11.03 -8.67
CA ASP A 320 -5.45 -12.19 -8.27
C ASP A 320 -5.62 -12.52 -6.79
N SER A 321 -5.32 -13.77 -6.45
CA SER A 321 -5.29 -14.28 -5.08
C SER A 321 -3.84 -14.61 -4.71
N LEU A 322 -3.25 -13.85 -3.79
CA LEU A 322 -1.85 -13.99 -3.40
C LEU A 322 -1.77 -14.51 -1.95
N VAL A 323 -1.01 -15.59 -1.76
CA VAL A 323 -0.75 -16.22 -0.46
C VAL A 323 0.75 -16.42 -0.30
N GLY A 324 1.42 -15.60 0.49
CA GLY A 324 2.87 -15.66 0.72
C GLY A 324 3.25 -16.94 1.45
N GLY A 325 2.73 -17.12 2.66
CA GLY A 325 3.03 -18.27 3.49
C GLY A 325 4.08 -17.88 4.53
N ALA A 326 4.99 -18.79 4.90
CA ALA A 326 5.92 -18.51 6.01
C ALA A 326 7.22 -17.85 5.54
N GLY A 327 7.54 -16.67 6.04
CA GLY A 327 8.72 -15.88 5.70
C GLY A 327 8.34 -14.42 5.55
N ASP A 328 9.31 -13.53 5.33
CA ASP A 328 8.99 -12.11 5.10
C ASP A 328 8.70 -11.90 3.61
N ASP A 329 7.42 -11.88 3.25
CA ASP A 329 6.94 -11.89 1.88
C ASP A 329 6.64 -10.50 1.31
N VAL A 330 6.64 -10.40 -0.02
CA VAL A 330 6.34 -9.17 -0.76
C VAL A 330 5.22 -9.40 -1.77
N TYR A 331 4.14 -8.66 -1.64
CA TYR A 331 3.03 -8.63 -2.58
C TYR A 331 3.11 -7.39 -3.48
N ILE A 332 3.06 -7.57 -4.79
CA ILE A 332 2.90 -6.48 -5.76
C ILE A 332 1.42 -6.36 -6.11
N VAL A 333 0.84 -5.19 -5.82
CA VAL A 333 -0.60 -4.92 -5.91
C VAL A 333 -0.83 -3.80 -6.92
N ASP A 334 -1.53 -4.10 -8.02
CA ASP A 334 -1.89 -3.12 -9.04
C ASP A 334 -3.42 -2.91 -9.19
N ASN A 335 -4.20 -3.73 -8.48
CA ASN A 335 -5.65 -3.70 -8.50
C ASN A 335 -6.26 -3.78 -7.09
N THR A 336 -7.15 -2.84 -6.77
CA THR A 336 -7.80 -2.78 -5.44
C THR A 336 -8.67 -4.00 -5.08
N TYR A 337 -8.92 -4.91 -6.02
CA TYR A 337 -9.71 -6.12 -5.80
C TYR A 337 -8.88 -7.39 -5.57
N GLU A 338 -7.55 -7.32 -5.64
CA GLU A 338 -6.68 -8.46 -5.29
C GLU A 338 -6.94 -8.93 -3.86
N ILE A 339 -6.84 -10.25 -3.67
CA ILE A 339 -7.08 -10.92 -2.39
C ILE A 339 -5.72 -11.33 -1.83
N ILE A 340 -5.31 -10.69 -0.74
CA ILE A 340 -4.09 -11.06 0.00
C ILE A 340 -4.50 -11.91 1.20
N THR A 341 -3.92 -13.09 1.33
CA THR A 341 -4.14 -13.96 2.49
C THR A 341 -2.87 -14.11 3.29
N GLU A 342 -2.90 -13.60 4.52
CA GLU A 342 -1.80 -13.73 5.48
C GLU A 342 -2.26 -14.33 6.80
N ASN A 343 -1.50 -15.29 7.34
CA ASN A 343 -1.77 -15.81 8.68
C ASN A 343 -0.94 -15.09 9.74
N ALA A 344 -1.38 -15.19 10.99
CA ALA A 344 -0.63 -14.61 12.10
C ALA A 344 0.69 -15.37 12.34
N ASN A 345 1.79 -14.62 12.50
CA ASN A 345 3.15 -15.12 12.78
C ASN A 345 3.82 -15.83 11.60
N ASP A 346 3.38 -15.57 10.38
CA ASP A 346 3.98 -16.13 9.17
C ASP A 346 5.21 -15.32 8.72
N GLY A 347 5.27 -14.02 9.00
CA GLY A 347 6.47 -13.20 8.77
C GLY A 347 6.25 -11.74 9.14
N ALA A 348 7.11 -10.87 8.63
CA ALA A 348 6.88 -9.43 8.54
C ALA A 348 6.69 -9.04 7.07
N ASP A 349 5.44 -8.93 6.65
CA ASP A 349 5.09 -8.94 5.23
C ASP A 349 4.89 -7.54 4.68
N THR A 350 5.11 -7.38 3.36
CA THR A 350 5.07 -6.08 2.69
C THR A 350 4.17 -6.09 1.47
N ILE A 351 3.18 -5.19 1.45
CA ILE A 351 2.48 -4.83 0.22
C ILE A 351 3.18 -3.64 -0.44
N LYS A 352 3.53 -3.78 -1.72
CA LYS A 352 3.98 -2.70 -2.60
C LYS A 352 2.89 -2.43 -3.62
N THR A 353 2.35 -1.21 -3.64
CA THR A 353 1.16 -0.92 -4.44
C THR A 353 1.32 0.27 -5.38
N SER A 354 0.71 0.16 -6.56
CA SER A 354 0.57 1.27 -7.53
C SER A 354 -0.83 1.91 -7.49
N VAL A 355 -1.69 1.50 -6.55
CA VAL A 355 -3.04 2.02 -6.34
C VAL A 355 -3.23 2.49 -4.90
N THR A 356 -4.27 3.29 -4.65
CA THR A 356 -4.67 3.59 -3.27
C THR A 356 -5.13 2.32 -2.58
N TYR A 357 -4.56 2.01 -1.42
CA TYR A 357 -4.73 0.71 -0.79
C TYR A 357 -5.02 0.80 0.71
N ILE A 358 -5.80 -0.15 1.21
CA ILE A 358 -6.26 -0.24 2.61
C ILE A 358 -5.99 -1.65 3.10
N LEU A 359 -5.17 -1.82 4.16
CA LEU A 359 -4.80 -3.12 4.73
C LEU A 359 -5.94 -3.81 5.51
N ARG A 360 -7.15 -3.24 5.57
CA ARG A 360 -8.25 -3.72 6.42
C ARG A 360 -8.57 -5.20 6.21
N ASP A 361 -8.48 -5.67 4.97
CA ASP A 361 -8.83 -7.04 4.61
C ASP A 361 -7.57 -7.96 4.60
N ALA A 362 -6.37 -7.39 4.73
CA ALA A 362 -5.07 -8.05 4.89
C ALA A 362 -4.58 -7.93 6.36
N LEU A 363 -5.29 -8.62 7.26
CA LEU A 363 -5.23 -8.40 8.72
C LEU A 363 -3.86 -8.56 9.39
N ASN A 364 -2.96 -9.35 8.79
CA ASN A 364 -1.64 -9.67 9.37
C ASN A 364 -0.49 -9.13 8.52
N VAL A 365 -0.74 -8.15 7.64
CA VAL A 365 0.35 -7.45 6.92
C VAL A 365 0.82 -6.27 7.76
N GLU A 366 2.12 -6.17 7.97
CA GLU A 366 2.75 -5.09 8.76
C GLU A 366 3.15 -3.89 7.90
N ASN A 367 3.61 -4.09 6.66
CA ASN A 367 4.22 -3.03 5.87
C ASN A 367 3.42 -2.70 4.60
N LEU A 368 3.25 -1.41 4.32
CA LEU A 368 2.66 -0.89 3.08
C LEU A 368 3.61 0.12 2.45
N THR A 369 3.95 -0.06 1.18
CA THR A 369 4.78 0.87 0.39
C THR A 369 4.02 1.33 -0.85
N LEU A 370 3.86 2.65 -0.99
CA LEU A 370 3.27 3.29 -2.16
C LEU A 370 4.37 3.49 -3.21
N LEU A 371 4.18 2.96 -4.42
CA LEU A 371 5.23 2.99 -5.45
C LEU A 371 5.30 4.34 -6.17
N ASP A 372 4.24 4.70 -6.89
CA ASP A 372 4.18 5.90 -7.74
C ASP A 372 2.80 6.56 -7.70
N GLY A 373 2.75 7.84 -8.05
CA GLY A 373 1.51 8.62 -8.14
C GLY A 373 0.98 9.14 -6.80
N ALA A 374 0.03 10.06 -6.86
CA ALA A 374 -0.65 10.63 -5.68
C ALA A 374 -1.73 9.66 -5.15
N ILE A 375 -1.27 8.49 -4.69
CA ILE A 375 -2.08 7.44 -4.09
C ILE A 375 -2.02 7.53 -2.56
N ASN A 376 -2.93 6.86 -1.86
CA ASN A 376 -3.04 6.92 -0.41
C ASN A 376 -2.87 5.53 0.22
N GLY A 377 -2.41 5.51 1.48
CA GLY A 377 -2.23 4.29 2.26
C GLY A 377 -3.06 4.33 3.53
N THR A 378 -3.77 3.25 3.83
CA THR A 378 -4.43 3.07 5.12
C THR A 378 -4.07 1.72 5.72
N GLY A 379 -3.59 1.71 6.96
CA GLY A 379 -3.23 0.52 7.71
C GLY A 379 -4.45 -0.23 8.26
N ASN A 380 -4.18 -1.16 9.18
CA ASN A 380 -5.16 -2.03 9.82
C ASN A 380 -5.22 -1.75 11.34
N ALA A 381 -5.26 -2.80 12.17
CA ALA A 381 -5.29 -2.65 13.64
C ALA A 381 -3.96 -3.08 14.31
N ALA A 382 -2.99 -3.51 13.50
CA ALA A 382 -1.64 -3.85 13.93
C ALA A 382 -0.74 -2.62 13.88
N ASN A 383 0.51 -2.77 14.34
CA ASN A 383 1.50 -1.71 14.22
C ASN A 383 2.07 -1.71 12.80
N ASN A 384 1.60 -0.80 11.96
CA ASN A 384 1.97 -0.73 10.56
C ASN A 384 3.15 0.21 10.30
N VAL A 385 3.98 -0.15 9.30
CA VAL A 385 4.92 0.78 8.66
C VAL A 385 4.38 1.14 7.29
N ILE A 386 3.96 2.39 7.11
CA ILE A 386 3.41 2.90 5.85
C ILE A 386 4.41 3.88 5.24
N THR A 387 4.94 3.53 4.07
CA THR A 387 5.90 4.35 3.31
C THR A 387 5.20 4.92 2.07
N GLY A 388 5.11 6.24 2.00
CA GLY A 388 4.65 7.02 0.86
C GLY A 388 5.72 7.15 -0.23
N ASN A 389 5.49 8.08 -1.15
CA ASN A 389 6.34 8.34 -2.30
C ASN A 389 6.67 9.84 -2.44
N SER A 390 6.98 10.31 -3.65
CA SER A 390 7.33 11.72 -3.88
C SER A 390 6.13 12.61 -4.25
N ALA A 391 4.92 12.07 -4.23
CA ALA A 391 3.68 12.79 -4.50
C ALA A 391 2.92 12.99 -3.21
N ALA A 392 2.00 13.96 -3.18
CA ALA A 392 1.11 14.18 -2.05
C ALA A 392 0.26 12.94 -1.74
N ASN A 393 0.57 12.26 -0.64
CA ASN A 393 -0.10 11.07 -0.13
C ASN A 393 -0.95 11.41 1.11
N ILE A 394 -2.04 10.66 1.31
CA ILE A 394 -2.74 10.59 2.59
C ILE A 394 -2.36 9.27 3.24
N LEU A 395 -1.74 9.34 4.42
CA LEU A 395 -1.30 8.18 5.20
C LEU A 395 -2.11 8.11 6.50
N ASN A 396 -2.76 6.97 6.73
CA ASN A 396 -3.51 6.70 7.95
C ASN A 396 -3.07 5.35 8.50
N GLY A 397 -2.44 5.31 9.68
CA GLY A 397 -2.00 4.06 10.31
C GLY A 397 -3.15 3.12 10.65
N GLY A 398 -4.34 3.68 10.89
CA GLY A 398 -5.41 2.95 11.55
C GLY A 398 -5.13 2.87 13.04
N ALA A 399 -5.63 1.81 13.69
CA ALA A 399 -5.34 1.61 15.10
C ALA A 399 -4.00 0.87 15.24
N GLY A 400 -3.21 1.20 16.25
CA GLY A 400 -1.91 0.59 16.41
C GLY A 400 -0.92 1.64 16.87
N ASN A 401 0.34 1.27 17.03
CA ASN A 401 1.43 2.23 17.12
C ASN A 401 2.15 2.21 15.78
N ASP A 402 1.82 3.17 14.92
CA ASP A 402 2.20 3.11 13.50
C ASP A 402 3.43 3.97 13.21
N THR A 403 4.12 3.66 12.12
CA THR A 403 5.17 4.52 11.55
C THR A 403 4.74 4.96 10.15
N LEU A 404 4.51 6.27 10.00
CA LEU A 404 4.08 6.89 8.75
C LEU A 404 5.25 7.68 8.17
N ILE A 405 5.70 7.28 6.98
CA ILE A 405 6.85 7.86 6.29
C ILE A 405 6.34 8.50 4.99
N GLY A 406 6.20 9.81 4.91
CA GLY A 406 5.59 10.51 3.76
C GLY A 406 6.46 10.46 2.53
N GLY A 407 7.67 11.00 2.64
CA GLY A 407 8.62 11.06 1.55
C GLY A 407 8.77 12.49 1.08
N ALA A 408 8.40 12.79 -0.15
CA ALA A 408 8.36 14.16 -0.64
C ALA A 408 6.97 14.45 -1.21
N GLY A 409 6.66 15.72 -1.46
CA GLY A 409 5.29 16.14 -1.71
C GLY A 409 4.64 16.64 -0.44
N ASN A 410 3.40 17.13 -0.56
CA ASN A 410 2.67 17.67 0.59
C ASN A 410 1.75 16.56 1.12
N ASP A 411 2.20 15.87 2.15
CA ASP A 411 1.55 14.70 2.70
C ASP A 411 0.57 15.05 3.82
N THR A 412 -0.41 14.16 4.04
CA THR A 412 -1.41 14.30 5.10
C THR A 412 -1.46 13.04 5.94
N TYR A 413 -1.22 13.20 7.23
CA TYR A 413 -1.19 12.15 8.23
C TYR A 413 -2.45 12.17 9.08
N TYR A 414 -3.10 11.03 9.21
CA TYR A 414 -4.10 10.80 10.25
C TYR A 414 -3.43 10.08 11.42
N VAL A 415 -3.44 10.73 12.58
CA VAL A 415 -2.88 10.19 13.82
C VAL A 415 -4.00 10.02 14.83
N ASP A 416 -4.36 8.76 15.11
CA ASP A 416 -5.37 8.41 16.12
C ASP A 416 -4.73 7.90 17.42
N ASN A 417 -3.44 7.57 17.39
CA ASN A 417 -2.68 7.14 18.55
C ASN A 417 -1.46 8.04 18.77
N THR A 418 -1.30 8.54 20.00
CA THR A 418 -0.14 9.36 20.40
C THR A 418 1.21 8.64 20.30
N ALA A 419 1.20 7.32 20.12
CA ALA A 419 2.39 6.51 19.91
C ALA A 419 2.80 6.41 18.42
N ASP A 420 1.99 6.94 17.50
CA ASP A 420 2.32 6.97 16.08
C ASP A 420 3.51 7.89 15.82
N ILE A 421 4.39 7.46 14.93
CA ILE A 421 5.62 8.15 14.56
C ILE A 421 5.49 8.62 13.12
N ILE A 422 5.61 9.92 12.90
CA ILE A 422 5.76 10.51 11.57
C ILE A 422 7.23 10.74 11.29
N THR A 423 7.69 10.29 10.12
CA THR A 423 9.04 10.52 9.61
C THR A 423 8.98 11.26 8.28
N GLU A 424 9.57 12.45 8.24
CA GLU A 424 9.66 13.28 7.02
C GLU A 424 11.09 13.53 6.58
N VAL A 425 11.26 13.94 5.33
CA VAL A 425 12.53 14.44 4.82
C VAL A 425 12.57 15.97 4.88
N ASP A 426 13.74 16.54 5.16
CA ASP A 426 13.90 18.00 5.19
C ASP A 426 13.54 18.63 3.83
N ASN A 427 12.58 19.57 3.83
CA ASN A 427 12.02 20.18 2.63
C ASN A 427 11.29 19.17 1.70
N GLY A 428 10.67 18.13 2.29
CA GLY A 428 9.82 17.15 1.62
C GLY A 428 8.58 17.78 0.98
N GLY A 429 7.94 18.70 1.69
CA GLY A 429 6.84 19.50 1.19
C GLY A 429 6.32 20.43 2.26
N ASN A 430 5.00 20.61 2.29
CA ASN A 430 4.28 21.27 3.38
C ASN A 430 3.23 20.29 3.91
N ASP A 431 3.58 19.64 5.02
CA ASP A 431 2.95 18.41 5.48
C ASP A 431 1.96 18.70 6.61
N SER A 432 0.92 17.86 6.71
CA SER A 432 -0.23 18.12 7.60
C SER A 432 -0.58 16.94 8.48
N VAL A 433 -0.79 17.18 9.76
CA VAL A 433 -1.31 16.20 10.72
C VAL A 433 -2.74 16.54 11.10
N LEU A 434 -3.61 15.54 11.01
CA LEU A 434 -4.99 15.56 11.49
C LEU A 434 -5.08 14.56 12.64
N THR A 435 -5.49 15.01 13.81
CA THR A 435 -5.52 14.14 15.01
C THR A 435 -6.68 14.51 15.93
N ASP A 436 -7.26 13.50 16.60
CA ASP A 436 -8.24 13.68 17.68
C ASP A 436 -7.63 13.40 19.08
N ALA A 437 -6.29 13.38 19.17
CA ALA A 437 -5.52 13.21 20.40
C ALA A 437 -4.61 14.41 20.69
N ASN A 438 -4.00 14.44 21.88
CA ASN A 438 -2.92 15.40 22.15
C ASN A 438 -1.73 15.06 21.28
N TYR A 439 -1.17 16.03 20.56
CA TYR A 439 -0.10 15.74 19.61
C TYR A 439 0.96 16.85 19.55
N ALA A 440 2.20 16.41 19.37
CA ALA A 440 3.34 17.27 19.11
C ALA A 440 3.92 16.90 17.74
N LEU A 441 4.09 17.89 16.86
CA LEU A 441 4.63 17.66 15.53
C LEU A 441 6.06 17.14 15.61
N SER A 442 6.35 16.09 14.83
CA SER A 442 7.72 15.68 14.49
C SER A 442 8.45 16.81 13.76
N GLU A 443 9.78 16.72 13.67
CA GLU A 443 10.57 17.62 12.82
C GLU A 443 10.08 17.55 11.35
N SER A 444 10.24 18.67 10.63
CA SER A 444 9.90 18.78 9.20
C SER A 444 8.41 18.58 8.84
N VAL A 445 7.52 18.78 9.81
CA VAL A 445 6.06 18.84 9.61
C VAL A 445 5.55 20.22 9.97
N GLU A 446 4.78 20.86 9.08
CA GLU A 446 4.42 22.27 9.24
C GLU A 446 3.03 22.48 9.85
N ASN A 447 2.05 21.61 9.56
CA ASN A 447 0.66 21.89 9.89
C ASN A 447 0.08 20.86 10.87
N LEU A 448 -0.64 21.36 11.88
CA LEU A 448 -1.40 20.54 12.84
C LEU A 448 -2.85 21.01 12.90
N THR A 449 -3.79 20.09 12.74
CA THR A 449 -5.22 20.33 12.94
C THR A 449 -5.78 19.36 13.96
N LEU A 450 -6.26 19.89 15.08
CA LEU A 450 -6.97 19.14 16.11
C LEU A 450 -8.42 18.91 15.68
N GLN A 451 -8.87 17.67 15.73
CA GLN A 451 -10.21 17.24 15.35
C GLN A 451 -11.10 16.95 16.56
N GLY A 452 -12.38 16.72 16.29
CA GLY A 452 -13.35 16.35 17.32
C GLY A 452 -13.72 17.50 18.26
N THR A 453 -14.13 17.14 19.47
CA THR A 453 -14.66 18.07 20.50
C THR A 453 -14.05 17.81 21.88
N ALA A 454 -13.03 16.96 21.95
CA ALA A 454 -12.31 16.68 23.18
C ALA A 454 -11.34 17.83 23.49
N THR A 455 -11.07 18.07 24.78
CA THR A 455 -10.02 19.00 25.23
C THR A 455 -8.66 18.36 24.99
N ILE A 456 -8.12 18.60 23.80
CA ILE A 456 -6.80 18.13 23.34
C ILE A 456 -5.90 19.32 23.04
N ASN A 457 -4.60 19.08 23.00
CA ASN A 457 -3.58 20.12 22.88
C ASN A 457 -2.68 19.85 21.67
N GLY A 458 -2.13 20.92 21.11
CA GLY A 458 -1.23 20.88 19.97
C GLY A 458 0.10 21.52 20.31
N THR A 459 1.19 20.94 19.83
CA THR A 459 2.53 21.51 19.97
C THR A 459 3.25 21.44 18.62
N GLY A 460 3.79 22.56 18.17
CA GLY A 460 4.63 22.67 16.97
C GLY A 460 6.04 22.15 17.20
N ASN A 461 6.91 22.39 16.24
CA ASN A 461 8.33 22.06 16.26
C ASN A 461 9.17 23.36 16.15
N ALA A 462 10.37 23.32 15.56
CA ALA A 462 11.21 24.52 15.41
C ALA A 462 11.07 25.22 14.05
N ALA A 463 10.17 24.75 13.20
CA ALA A 463 9.83 25.34 11.91
C ALA A 463 8.65 26.30 12.04
N ASN A 464 8.30 27.00 10.96
CA ASN A 464 7.11 27.85 10.94
C ASN A 464 5.86 26.96 10.88
N ASN A 465 5.10 26.86 11.96
CA ASN A 465 3.95 25.97 12.05
C ASN A 465 2.62 26.69 11.86
N ILE A 466 1.64 25.97 11.30
CA ILE A 466 0.22 26.36 11.34
C ILE A 466 -0.51 25.38 12.24
N ILE A 467 -1.00 25.85 13.38
CA ILE A 467 -1.68 25.02 14.37
C ILE A 467 -3.12 25.50 14.53
N THR A 468 -4.09 24.63 14.23
CA THR A 468 -5.52 24.90 14.38
C THR A 468 -6.12 24.00 15.46
N GLY A 469 -6.67 24.62 16.49
CA GLY A 469 -7.45 23.97 17.55
C GLY A 469 -8.83 23.50 17.09
N ASN A 470 -9.55 22.84 18.00
CA ASN A 470 -10.91 22.38 17.77
C ASN A 470 -11.92 23.33 18.45
N SER A 471 -13.07 22.82 18.91
CA SER A 471 -14.11 23.64 19.56
C SER A 471 -14.11 23.56 21.08
N ALA A 472 -13.14 22.86 21.65
CA ALA A 472 -12.93 22.74 23.09
C ALA A 472 -11.78 23.65 23.52
N ALA A 473 -11.63 23.86 24.83
CA ALA A 473 -10.47 24.55 25.36
C ALA A 473 -9.17 23.80 25.02
N ASN A 474 -8.32 24.40 24.20
CA ASN A 474 -7.04 23.88 23.74
C ASN A 474 -5.88 24.68 24.32
N THR A 475 -4.76 24.00 24.57
CA THR A 475 -3.44 24.64 24.70
C THR A 475 -2.67 24.40 23.41
N LEU A 476 -2.31 25.47 22.72
CA LEU A 476 -1.52 25.45 21.49
C LEU A 476 -0.16 26.10 21.75
N THR A 477 0.93 25.44 21.36
CA THR A 477 2.29 25.98 21.50
C THR A 477 3.03 25.90 20.17
N GLY A 478 3.52 27.02 19.64
CA GLY A 478 4.29 27.09 18.40
C GLY A 478 5.73 26.60 18.57
N ASN A 479 6.39 27.08 19.63
CA ASN A 479 7.79 26.89 19.99
C ASN A 479 8.73 27.89 19.30
N ALA A 480 9.40 27.50 18.21
CA ALA A 480 10.32 28.40 17.52
C ALA A 480 9.95 28.40 16.04
N GLY A 481 10.14 29.53 15.37
CA GLY A 481 9.60 29.72 14.03
C GLY A 481 8.61 30.87 14.03
N ASN A 482 8.18 31.30 12.86
CA ASN A 482 7.10 32.27 12.73
C ASN A 482 5.79 31.49 12.59
N ASP A 483 5.10 31.31 13.70
CA ASP A 483 3.97 30.39 13.80
C ASP A 483 2.63 31.09 13.59
N THR A 484 1.63 30.35 13.13
CA THR A 484 0.23 30.81 13.06
C THR A 484 -0.64 29.88 13.90
N LEU A 485 -1.15 30.38 15.02
CA LEU A 485 -1.95 29.63 15.97
C LEU A 485 -3.40 30.12 15.92
N ASN A 486 -4.35 29.21 15.75
CA ASN A 486 -5.78 29.49 15.78
C ASN A 486 -6.46 28.59 16.84
N GLY A 487 -6.91 29.16 17.95
CA GLY A 487 -7.57 28.44 19.05
C GLY A 487 -8.90 27.83 18.63
N GLY A 488 -9.68 28.59 17.84
CA GLY A 488 -10.95 28.15 17.31
C GLY A 488 -12.10 28.64 18.16
N ALA A 489 -12.76 27.73 18.87
CA ALA A 489 -13.76 28.09 19.85
C ALA A 489 -13.40 27.42 21.18
N GLY A 490 -13.69 28.07 22.29
CA GLY A 490 -13.33 27.51 23.59
C GLY A 490 -12.83 28.62 24.49
N ASN A 491 -12.02 28.27 25.48
CA ASN A 491 -11.21 29.24 26.20
C ASN A 491 -9.79 28.71 26.08
N ASP A 492 -9.05 29.26 25.12
CA ASP A 492 -7.83 28.66 24.63
C ASP A 492 -6.60 29.33 25.25
N THR A 493 -5.48 28.62 25.25
CA THR A 493 -4.18 29.17 25.63
C THR A 493 -3.24 28.98 24.45
N LEU A 494 -2.84 30.08 23.82
CA LEU A 494 -1.93 30.10 22.68
C LEU A 494 -0.59 30.68 23.13
N ASN A 495 0.49 29.95 22.86
CA ASN A 495 1.86 30.37 23.12
C ASN A 495 2.66 30.28 21.81
N GLY A 496 3.00 31.42 21.20
CA GLY A 496 3.79 31.48 19.97
C GLY A 496 5.20 30.95 20.22
N GLY A 497 5.92 31.60 21.11
CA GLY A 497 7.24 31.19 21.55
C GLY A 497 8.31 32.15 21.02
N ALA A 498 9.14 31.72 20.07
CA ALA A 498 10.22 32.51 19.51
C ALA A 498 10.10 32.64 18.00
N GLY A 499 10.02 33.86 17.50
CA GLY A 499 9.76 34.19 16.10
C GLY A 499 8.61 35.19 16.03
N ASN A 500 8.25 35.61 14.83
CA ASN A 500 7.15 36.54 14.64
C ASN A 500 5.86 35.75 14.44
N ASP A 501 5.07 35.65 15.49
CA ASP A 501 3.92 34.75 15.55
C ASP A 501 2.60 35.49 15.26
N THR A 502 1.60 34.76 14.77
CA THR A 502 0.23 35.24 14.63
C THR A 502 -0.69 34.38 15.47
N LEU A 503 -1.30 34.99 16.49
CA LEU A 503 -2.15 34.32 17.47
C LEU A 503 -3.58 34.81 17.31
N ASN A 504 -4.48 33.89 16.98
CA ASN A 504 -5.92 34.12 16.95
C ASN A 504 -6.60 33.18 17.93
N GLY A 505 -7.06 33.70 19.07
CA GLY A 505 -7.82 32.90 20.05
C GLY A 505 -9.11 32.34 19.43
N GLY A 506 -9.74 33.15 18.56
CA GLY A 506 -11.07 32.85 18.07
C GLY A 506 -12.11 33.17 19.14
N THR A 507 -13.26 32.49 19.10
CA THR A 507 -14.32 32.83 20.06
C THR A 507 -14.00 32.24 21.41
N GLY A 508 -13.93 33.06 22.45
CA GLY A 508 -13.61 32.52 23.75
C GLY A 508 -13.24 33.57 24.75
N ILE A 509 -12.76 33.15 25.91
CA ILE A 509 -11.90 33.99 26.74
C ILE A 509 -10.53 33.35 26.68
N ASP A 510 -9.64 33.93 25.88
CA ASP A 510 -8.40 33.30 25.50
C ASP A 510 -7.19 33.94 26.19
N SER A 511 -6.14 33.16 26.37
CA SER A 511 -4.83 33.60 26.83
C SER A 511 -3.86 33.55 25.68
N LEU A 512 -3.36 34.71 25.24
CA LEU A 512 -2.44 34.83 24.10
C LEU A 512 -1.07 35.26 24.62
N ILE A 513 -0.04 34.47 24.32
CA ILE A 513 1.35 34.68 24.73
C ILE A 513 2.20 34.63 23.47
N GLY A 514 2.66 35.78 22.96
CA GLY A 514 3.47 35.89 21.75
C GLY A 514 4.87 35.38 21.99
N GLY A 515 5.59 36.04 22.90
CA GLY A 515 6.90 35.59 23.36
C GLY A 515 8.01 36.51 22.87
N ALA A 516 8.94 36.00 22.08
CA ALA A 516 10.05 36.79 21.54
C ALA A 516 9.91 36.91 20.02
N GLY A 517 9.98 38.12 19.48
CA GLY A 517 9.70 38.42 18.09
C GLY A 517 8.60 39.48 18.01
N ASN A 518 8.23 39.88 16.80
CA ASN A 518 7.16 40.84 16.58
C ASN A 518 5.87 40.09 16.28
N ASP A 519 4.99 40.04 17.27
CA ASP A 519 3.81 39.19 17.25
C ASP A 519 2.55 39.95 16.85
N ILE A 520 1.58 39.22 16.32
CA ILE A 520 0.26 39.72 15.94
C ILE A 520 -0.82 38.97 16.71
N TYR A 521 -1.62 39.72 17.47
CA TYR A 521 -2.75 39.24 18.22
C TYR A 521 -4.06 39.61 17.53
N HIS A 522 -4.88 38.62 17.21
CA HIS A 522 -6.27 38.83 16.82
C HIS A 522 -7.15 38.68 18.05
N VAL A 523 -7.73 39.80 18.50
CA VAL A 523 -8.60 39.86 19.66
C VAL A 523 -10.04 40.10 19.23
N ASP A 524 -10.90 39.11 19.44
CA ASP A 524 -12.33 39.21 19.18
C ASP A 524 -13.17 39.39 20.46
N ASN A 525 -12.60 39.05 21.63
CA ASN A 525 -13.23 39.22 22.92
C ASN A 525 -12.41 40.14 23.83
N THR A 526 -13.05 41.16 24.39
CA THR A 526 -12.41 42.10 25.33
C THR A 526 -11.92 41.45 26.63
N ALA A 527 -12.34 40.21 26.91
CA ALA A 527 -11.87 39.44 28.05
C ALA A 527 -10.58 38.65 27.76
N ASP A 528 -10.13 38.61 26.51
CA ASP A 528 -8.87 37.96 26.14
C ASP A 528 -7.69 38.63 26.84
N ILE A 529 -6.75 37.81 27.28
CA ILE A 529 -5.58 38.23 28.04
C ILE A 529 -4.35 38.07 27.16
N ILE A 530 -3.73 39.20 26.81
CA ILE A 530 -2.40 39.22 26.18
C ILE A 530 -1.35 39.33 27.27
N THR A 531 -0.38 38.41 27.24
CA THR A 531 0.80 38.43 28.11
C THR A 531 2.05 38.58 27.27
N GLU A 532 2.78 39.68 27.50
CA GLU A 532 4.04 39.98 26.84
C GLU A 532 5.21 40.06 27.81
N VAL A 533 6.42 39.95 27.25
CA VAL A 533 7.68 40.12 28.00
C VAL A 533 8.39 41.41 27.59
N ASP A 534 9.09 42.03 28.54
CA ASP A 534 9.92 43.21 28.25
C ASP A 534 11.01 42.87 27.23
N ASN A 535 11.07 43.63 26.13
CA ASN A 535 11.89 43.36 24.95
C ASN A 535 11.51 42.08 24.18
N GLY A 536 10.24 41.67 24.20
CA GLY A 536 9.66 40.61 23.35
C GLY A 536 9.79 40.95 21.87
N GLY A 537 9.32 42.12 21.47
CA GLY A 537 9.57 42.70 20.16
C GLY A 537 8.81 43.99 20.00
N ASN A 538 8.18 44.18 18.84
CA ASN A 538 7.24 45.26 18.56
C ASN A 538 5.92 44.66 18.11
N ASP A 539 4.99 44.56 19.05
CA ASP A 539 3.84 43.66 18.97
C ASP A 539 2.57 44.41 18.58
N SER A 540 1.64 43.71 17.94
CA SER A 540 0.47 44.33 17.30
C SER A 540 -0.83 43.64 17.68
N VAL A 541 -1.80 44.44 18.12
CA VAL A 541 -3.18 43.99 18.34
C VAL A 541 -4.06 44.44 17.19
N LEU A 542 -4.77 43.48 16.61
CA LEU A 542 -5.84 43.66 15.64
C LEU A 542 -7.17 43.31 16.32
N THR A 543 -8.11 44.26 16.38
CA THR A 543 -9.37 44.02 17.11
C THR A 543 -10.57 44.67 16.43
N ASN A 544 -11.73 44.05 16.60
CA ASN A 544 -13.04 44.58 16.22
C ASN A 544 -13.87 45.05 17.43
N ALA A 545 -13.25 45.15 18.61
CA ALA A 545 -13.86 45.55 19.87
C ALA A 545 -13.16 46.78 20.49
N ASN A 546 -13.76 47.35 21.54
CA ASN A 546 -13.06 48.35 22.35
C ASN A 546 -11.88 47.67 23.06
N TYR A 547 -10.68 48.21 22.94
CA TYR A 547 -9.51 47.55 23.50
C TYR A 547 -8.50 48.53 24.11
N ALA A 548 -7.91 48.09 25.21
CA ALA A 548 -6.82 48.77 25.89
C ALA A 548 -5.61 47.85 25.87
N LEU A 549 -4.46 48.34 25.39
CA LEU A 549 -3.24 47.55 25.29
C LEU A 549 -2.75 47.11 26.68
N SER A 550 -2.38 45.84 26.78
CA SER A 550 -1.58 45.30 27.90
C SER A 550 -0.21 45.97 27.97
N GLU A 551 0.50 45.84 29.09
CA GLU A 551 1.90 46.29 29.20
C GLU A 551 2.76 45.62 28.11
N PHE A 552 3.77 46.34 27.62
CA PHE A 552 4.73 45.89 26.59
C PHE A 552 4.17 45.65 25.18
N VAL A 553 2.92 46.02 24.88
CA VAL A 553 2.40 46.00 23.52
C VAL A 553 2.45 47.40 22.90
N GLU A 554 3.01 47.53 21.70
CA GLU A 554 3.24 48.84 21.06
C GLU A 554 2.11 49.27 20.12
N ASN A 555 1.54 48.35 19.34
CA ASN A 555 0.67 48.71 18.22
C ASN A 555 -0.78 48.25 18.43
N LEU A 556 -1.74 49.12 18.14
CA LEU A 556 -3.16 48.82 18.12
C LEU A 556 -3.79 49.26 16.80
N THR A 557 -4.48 48.34 16.13
CA THR A 557 -5.30 48.65 14.95
C THR A 557 -6.73 48.23 15.19
N LEU A 558 -7.64 49.20 15.14
CA LEU A 558 -9.07 48.98 15.17
C LEU A 558 -9.56 48.58 13.77
N GLN A 559 -10.34 47.52 13.68
CA GLN A 559 -10.86 46.97 12.44
C GLN A 559 -12.37 47.18 12.30
N GLY A 560 -12.89 46.94 11.10
CA GLY A 560 -14.32 47.03 10.80
C GLY A 560 -14.85 48.47 10.72
N THR A 561 -16.15 48.62 10.94
CA THR A 561 -16.88 49.89 10.80
C THR A 561 -17.70 50.24 12.04
N ALA A 562 -17.54 49.49 13.13
CA ALA A 562 -18.21 49.76 14.39
C ALA A 562 -17.54 50.94 15.11
N THR A 563 -18.32 51.72 15.88
CA THR A 563 -17.78 52.78 16.76
C THR A 563 -17.10 52.15 17.98
N ILE A 564 -15.84 51.77 17.80
CA ILE A 564 -14.97 51.20 18.84
C ILE A 564 -13.84 52.16 19.18
N ASN A 565 -13.21 51.95 20.33
CA ASN A 565 -12.22 52.85 20.90
C ASN A 565 -10.93 52.11 21.21
N GLY A 566 -9.82 52.84 21.15
CA GLY A 566 -8.49 52.32 21.41
C GLY A 566 -7.81 53.08 22.55
N THR A 567 -7.13 52.36 23.43
CA THR A 567 -6.37 52.95 24.51
C THR A 567 -4.98 52.32 24.56
N GLY A 568 -3.94 53.14 24.56
CA GLY A 568 -2.55 52.74 24.72
C GLY A 568 -2.19 52.39 26.17
N ASN A 569 -0.92 52.19 26.43
CA ASN A 569 -0.33 51.88 27.72
C ASN A 569 0.70 52.97 28.11
N ALA A 570 1.78 52.61 28.81
CA ALA A 570 2.82 53.56 29.19
C ALA A 570 4.02 53.60 28.22
N ALA A 571 3.98 52.81 27.15
CA ALA A 571 4.99 52.77 26.09
C ALA A 571 4.68 53.77 24.98
N ASN A 572 5.56 53.90 23.99
CA ASN A 572 5.27 54.72 22.82
C ASN A 572 4.35 53.93 21.88
N ASN A 573 3.06 54.21 21.89
CA ASN A 573 2.10 53.42 21.14
C ASN A 573 1.84 53.95 19.72
N PHE A 574 1.59 53.04 18.78
CA PHE A 574 1.03 53.36 17.48
C PHE A 574 -0.42 52.88 17.41
N ILE A 575 -1.36 53.82 17.42
CA ILE A 575 -2.80 53.51 17.47
C ILE A 575 -3.47 54.00 16.19
N THR A 576 -4.07 53.08 15.44
CA THR A 576 -4.83 53.37 14.23
C THR A 576 -6.31 53.04 14.42
N GLY A 577 -7.16 54.05 14.23
CA GLY A 577 -8.62 53.94 14.20
C GLY A 577 -9.14 53.28 12.94
N ASN A 578 -10.46 53.03 12.92
CA ASN A 578 -11.16 52.47 11.78
C ASN A 578 -11.89 53.58 10.99
N SER A 579 -12.96 53.24 10.27
CA SER A 579 -13.71 54.24 9.48
C SER A 579 -14.89 54.86 10.24
N ALA A 580 -15.03 54.57 11.53
CA ALA A 580 -16.10 55.09 12.38
C ALA A 580 -15.53 56.15 13.33
N ALA A 581 -16.40 56.92 13.98
CA ALA A 581 -15.96 57.83 15.04
C ALA A 581 -15.34 57.03 16.21
N ASN A 582 -14.03 57.17 16.38
CA ASN A 582 -13.24 56.52 17.42
C ASN A 582 -12.81 57.52 18.50
N THR A 583 -12.73 57.06 19.75
CA THR A 583 -11.94 57.71 20.80
C THR A 583 -10.62 56.97 20.94
N LEU A 584 -9.51 57.65 20.68
CA LEU A 584 -8.15 57.13 20.79
C LEU A 584 -7.42 57.86 21.92
N THR A 585 -6.83 57.11 22.84
CA THR A 585 -6.05 57.66 23.97
C THR A 585 -4.68 57.01 24.01
N GLY A 586 -3.59 57.79 23.96
CA GLY A 586 -2.22 57.29 24.02
C GLY A 586 -1.80 56.89 25.44
N ASN A 587 -2.19 57.72 26.43
CA ASN A 587 -1.80 57.66 27.85
C ASN A 587 -0.42 58.26 28.13
N ALA A 588 0.61 57.45 28.33
CA ALA A 588 1.95 57.97 28.62
C ALA A 588 2.93 57.36 27.63
N GLY A 589 3.92 58.14 27.20
CA GLY A 589 4.79 57.73 26.09
C GLY A 589 4.76 58.80 25.01
N ASN A 590 5.54 58.63 23.94
CA ASN A 590 5.46 59.49 22.77
C ASN A 590 4.62 58.76 21.72
N ASP A 591 3.32 58.99 21.75
CA ASP A 591 2.36 58.18 21.02
C ASP A 591 2.12 58.72 19.62
N THR A 592 1.75 57.84 18.69
CA THR A 592 1.29 58.20 17.36
C THR A 592 -0.14 57.69 17.19
N LEU A 593 -1.09 58.61 17.12
CA LEU A 593 -2.51 58.32 16.96
C LEU A 593 -2.97 58.76 15.57
N ASN A 594 -3.68 57.86 14.88
CA ASN A 594 -4.32 58.13 13.61
C ASN A 594 -5.81 57.78 13.70
N GLY A 595 -6.69 58.78 13.69
CA GLY A 595 -8.14 58.59 13.77
C GLY A 595 -8.71 57.81 12.58
N GLY A 596 -8.15 58.04 11.39
CA GLY A 596 -8.57 57.37 10.17
C GLY A 596 -9.68 58.14 9.47
N ALA A 597 -10.89 57.59 9.45
CA ALA A 597 -12.06 58.32 8.96
C ALA A 597 -13.15 58.27 10.01
N GLY A 598 -13.97 59.31 10.09
CA GLY A 598 -14.92 59.43 11.19
C GLY A 598 -14.78 60.80 11.82
N ASN A 599 -15.52 61.04 12.90
CA ASN A 599 -15.33 62.25 13.69
C ASN A 599 -14.65 61.80 14.97
N ASP A 600 -13.33 61.84 14.99
CA ASP A 600 -12.55 61.15 15.99
C ASP A 600 -12.21 62.05 17.18
N ILE A 601 -11.97 61.44 18.34
CA ILE A 601 -11.46 62.12 19.54
C ILE A 601 -10.10 61.55 19.85
N LEU A 602 -9.05 62.37 19.74
CA LEU A 602 -7.67 61.98 19.98
C LEU A 602 -7.16 62.67 21.24
N THR A 603 -6.67 61.88 22.18
CA THR A 603 -5.96 62.34 23.38
C THR A 603 -4.58 61.69 23.37
N GLY A 604 -3.51 62.48 23.19
CA GLY A 604 -2.14 61.96 23.27
C GLY A 604 -1.83 61.50 24.69
N GLY A 605 -1.79 62.46 25.61
CA GLY A 605 -1.54 62.23 27.03
C GLY A 605 -0.15 62.74 27.40
N VAL A 606 0.50 62.12 28.38
CA VAL A 606 1.82 62.56 28.82
C VAL A 606 2.86 62.10 27.82
N GLY A 607 3.36 63.02 27.01
CA GLY A 607 4.08 62.58 25.84
C GLY A 607 4.46 63.68 24.90
N LYS A 608 5.36 63.38 23.97
CA LYS A 608 5.43 64.13 22.74
C LYS A 608 4.66 63.34 21.71
N ASP A 609 3.39 63.68 21.56
CA ASP A 609 2.49 62.86 20.75
C ASP A 609 2.35 63.42 19.33
N ALA A 610 2.09 62.52 18.39
CA ALA A 610 1.75 62.83 17.01
C ALA A 610 0.30 62.42 16.74
N LEU A 611 -0.57 63.40 16.56
CA LEU A 611 -2.01 63.19 16.40
C LEU A 611 -2.43 63.53 14.97
N THR A 612 -3.02 62.57 14.28
CA THR A 612 -3.57 62.71 12.93
C THR A 612 -5.06 62.42 12.99
N GLY A 613 -5.90 63.43 12.72
CA GLY A 613 -7.36 63.26 12.77
C GLY A 613 -7.84 62.39 11.62
N GLY A 614 -7.39 62.72 10.40
CA GLY A 614 -7.77 62.03 9.18
C GLY A 614 -8.98 62.68 8.50
N LEU A 615 -9.94 61.87 8.05
CA LEU A 615 -11.13 62.35 7.37
C LEU A 615 -12.30 62.55 8.32
N GLY A 616 -12.71 63.78 8.51
CA GLY A 616 -13.99 64.11 9.13
C GLY A 616 -13.87 65.37 9.97
N VAL A 617 -14.56 65.38 11.11
CA VAL A 617 -14.55 66.50 12.06
C VAL A 617 -13.94 66.01 13.36
N ASP A 618 -12.65 66.22 13.50
CA ASP A 618 -11.86 65.60 14.56
C ASP A 618 -11.68 66.51 15.77
N ARG A 619 -11.46 65.90 16.92
CA ARG A 619 -11.32 66.57 18.21
C ARG A 619 -10.01 66.17 18.85
N PHE A 620 -9.16 67.14 19.10
CA PHE A 620 -7.90 66.94 19.83
C PHE A 620 -8.09 67.44 21.26
N ASP A 621 -8.04 66.53 22.24
CA ASP A 621 -8.41 66.80 23.62
C ASP A 621 -7.24 67.31 24.46
N TYR A 622 -7.33 68.59 24.83
CA TYR A 622 -6.36 69.30 25.68
C TYR A 622 -7.03 69.87 26.93
N ARG A 623 -8.06 69.20 27.47
CA ARG A 623 -8.63 69.60 28.77
C ARG A 623 -7.63 69.44 29.92
N THR A 624 -6.63 68.58 29.78
CA THR A 624 -5.48 68.45 30.68
C THR A 624 -4.27 69.15 30.06
N LEU A 625 -4.07 70.42 30.39
CA LEU A 625 -3.02 71.24 29.75
C LEU A 625 -1.58 70.83 30.12
N ALA A 626 -1.42 70.09 31.21
CA ALA A 626 -0.11 69.64 31.70
C ALA A 626 0.54 68.57 30.80
N ASP A 627 -0.24 67.97 29.92
CA ASP A 627 0.17 66.84 29.08
C ASP A 627 1.06 67.30 27.92
N SER A 628 0.79 68.48 27.36
CA SER A 628 1.50 69.03 26.19
C SER A 628 2.22 70.34 26.53
N VAL A 629 3.25 70.30 27.37
CA VAL A 629 3.99 71.50 27.83
C VAL A 629 5.21 71.82 26.94
N PHE A 630 5.88 72.96 27.17
CA PHE A 630 6.96 73.45 26.30
C PHE A 630 8.11 72.45 26.03
N SER A 631 8.42 71.58 26.98
CA SER A 631 9.48 70.56 26.84
C SER A 631 9.04 69.29 26.11
N ASN A 632 7.73 69.06 25.96
CA ASN A 632 7.14 67.82 25.49
C ASN A 632 5.80 68.12 24.79
N PHE A 633 5.83 69.01 23.80
CA PHE A 633 4.60 69.47 23.15
C PHE A 633 4.18 68.49 22.05
N ASP A 634 2.87 68.31 21.92
CA ASP A 634 2.29 67.50 20.88
C ASP A 634 2.34 68.15 19.50
N VAL A 635 2.16 67.31 18.48
CA VAL A 635 2.08 67.70 17.09
C VAL A 635 0.77 67.18 16.50
N ILE A 636 -0.11 68.09 16.11
CA ILE A 636 -1.24 67.75 15.24
C ILE A 636 -0.78 67.86 13.79
N THR A 637 -0.95 66.79 13.02
CA THR A 637 -0.31 66.65 11.70
C THR A 637 -1.17 67.21 10.56
N ASP A 638 -2.49 67.26 10.70
CA ASP A 638 -3.44 67.52 9.60
C ASP A 638 -4.64 68.43 9.94
N PHE A 639 -4.54 69.26 10.98
CA PHE A 639 -5.64 70.09 11.48
C PHE A 639 -6.33 70.97 10.40
N ASN A 640 -7.63 70.76 10.21
CA ASN A 640 -8.49 71.50 9.30
C ASN A 640 -9.30 72.60 10.02
N ALA A 641 -8.77 73.82 9.98
CA ALA A 641 -9.32 74.98 10.67
C ALA A 641 -10.58 75.63 10.05
N THR A 642 -11.13 75.13 8.94
CA THR A 642 -12.30 75.78 8.32
C THR A 642 -13.59 75.58 9.16
N THR A 643 -14.64 76.38 8.95
CA THR A 643 -15.85 76.35 9.81
C THR A 643 -16.61 75.02 9.66
N GLY A 644 -16.84 74.31 10.77
CA GLY A 644 -17.34 72.92 10.78
C GLY A 644 -16.24 71.85 10.70
N ASN A 645 -14.98 72.29 10.78
CA ASN A 645 -13.70 71.58 10.85
C ASN A 645 -13.31 71.01 12.21
N ASP A 646 -12.08 70.52 12.29
CA ASP A 646 -11.45 70.01 13.50
C ASP A 646 -11.43 71.05 14.63
N LEU A 647 -11.47 70.56 15.86
CA LEU A 647 -11.58 71.37 17.06
C LEU A 647 -10.53 70.95 18.12
N LEU A 648 -9.99 71.96 18.81
CA LEU A 648 -9.27 71.76 20.06
C LEU A 648 -10.29 71.72 21.20
N VAL A 649 -10.35 70.62 21.95
CA VAL A 649 -11.20 70.51 23.14
C VAL A 649 -10.44 71.02 24.35
N VAL A 650 -11.02 71.99 25.06
CA VAL A 650 -10.38 72.73 26.16
C VAL A 650 -11.40 73.02 27.25
N SER A 651 -10.96 73.29 28.48
CA SER A 651 -11.91 73.48 29.59
C SER A 651 -12.70 74.79 29.52
N THR A 652 -12.08 75.91 29.14
CA THR A 652 -12.65 77.25 29.39
C THR A 652 -12.15 78.37 28.47
N VAL A 653 -11.51 78.10 27.31
CA VAL A 653 -10.97 79.17 26.45
C VAL A 653 -12.04 80.22 26.09
N THR A 654 -11.83 81.47 26.52
CA THR A 654 -12.80 82.59 26.37
C THR A 654 -12.33 83.70 25.44
N SER A 655 -11.05 83.74 25.11
CA SER A 655 -10.46 84.69 24.17
C SER A 655 -9.36 84.02 23.35
N PHE A 656 -9.18 84.50 22.12
CA PHE A 656 -8.13 84.04 21.21
C PHE A 656 -7.41 85.24 20.59
N TYR A 657 -6.10 85.16 20.42
CA TYR A 657 -5.35 86.19 19.69
C TYR A 657 -4.13 85.64 18.92
N ASP A 658 -3.69 86.39 17.91
CA ASP A 658 -2.46 86.10 17.16
C ASP A 658 -1.28 86.86 17.78
N ALA A 659 -0.32 86.12 18.33
CA ALA A 659 0.88 86.66 18.97
C ALA A 659 2.03 86.93 17.99
N GLY A 660 1.84 86.63 16.69
CA GLY A 660 2.81 86.88 15.64
C GLY A 660 4.02 85.95 15.65
N ALA A 661 5.15 86.44 15.17
CA ALA A 661 6.37 85.65 15.00
C ALA A 661 7.25 85.64 16.27
N VAL A 662 7.72 84.45 16.64
CA VAL A 662 8.74 84.22 17.67
C VAL A 662 10.08 83.99 16.97
N ALA A 663 11.13 84.72 17.39
CA ALA A 663 12.43 84.66 16.72
C ALA A 663 13.20 83.36 17.03
N ILE A 664 13.12 82.88 18.27
CA ILE A 664 13.79 81.66 18.76
C ILE A 664 12.82 80.94 19.69
N PHE A 665 12.72 79.62 19.56
CA PHE A 665 11.87 78.80 20.41
C PHE A 665 12.46 78.68 21.82
N SER A 666 12.13 79.64 22.68
CA SER A 666 12.57 79.69 24.07
C SER A 666 11.48 80.28 24.94
N THR A 667 11.46 79.88 26.21
CA THR A 667 10.48 80.37 27.19
C THR A 667 10.48 81.90 27.29
N SER A 668 11.65 82.53 27.28
CA SER A 668 11.82 83.98 27.34
C SER A 668 11.23 84.70 26.11
N GLU A 669 11.47 84.19 24.91
CA GLU A 669 10.92 84.79 23.68
C GLU A 669 9.42 84.58 23.54
N ILE A 670 8.92 83.40 23.89
CA ILE A 670 7.47 83.14 23.88
C ILE A 670 6.77 84.06 24.89
N ALA A 671 7.30 84.19 26.11
CA ALA A 671 6.73 85.07 27.14
C ALA A 671 6.72 86.56 26.75
N LYS A 672 7.63 87.03 25.88
CA LYS A 672 7.59 88.41 25.34
C LYS A 672 6.38 88.67 24.46
N ASN A 673 5.94 87.65 23.72
CA ASN A 673 4.79 87.73 22.83
C ASN A 673 3.49 87.30 23.52
N LEU A 674 3.59 86.56 24.63
CA LEU A 674 2.48 86.12 25.46
C LEU A 674 2.53 86.72 26.90
N PRO A 675 2.65 88.05 27.10
CA PRO A 675 2.67 88.63 28.44
C PRO A 675 1.28 88.60 29.09
N ALA A 676 1.24 88.60 30.42
CA ALA A 676 0.01 88.51 31.22
C ALA A 676 -1.07 89.57 30.92
N THR A 677 -0.71 90.67 30.25
CA THR A 677 -1.65 91.70 29.80
C THR A 677 -2.49 91.30 28.58
N VAL A 678 -2.05 90.31 27.80
CA VAL A 678 -2.74 89.85 26.58
C VAL A 678 -3.05 88.35 26.62
N PHE A 679 -2.17 87.52 27.20
CA PHE A 679 -2.43 86.10 27.48
C PHE A 679 -3.12 85.97 28.84
N THR A 680 -4.41 86.30 28.88
CA THR A 680 -5.21 86.27 30.12
C THR A 680 -5.62 84.85 30.50
N ALA A 681 -5.98 84.62 31.77
CA ALA A 681 -6.54 83.35 32.25
C ALA A 681 -7.59 82.77 31.31
N ASN A 682 -7.46 81.50 30.95
CA ASN A 682 -8.34 80.79 30.01
C ASN A 682 -8.40 81.45 28.62
N SER A 683 -7.25 81.82 28.05
CA SER A 683 -7.12 82.29 26.66
C SER A 683 -6.27 81.32 25.84
N ALA A 684 -6.34 81.45 24.52
CA ALA A 684 -5.44 80.75 23.61
C ALA A 684 -4.76 81.74 22.66
N ALA A 685 -3.56 81.41 22.20
CA ALA A 685 -2.82 82.27 21.29
C ALA A 685 -2.11 81.45 20.21
N GLN A 686 -2.20 81.89 18.95
CA GLN A 686 -1.33 81.34 17.90
C GLN A 686 -0.03 82.14 17.80
N PHE A 687 1.07 81.47 17.51
CA PHE A 687 2.33 82.11 17.13
C PHE A 687 3.08 81.27 16.10
N THR A 688 4.04 81.88 15.41
CA THR A 688 4.84 81.22 14.38
C THR A 688 6.33 81.24 14.70
N LEU A 689 7.06 80.22 14.25
CA LEU A 689 8.51 80.12 14.36
C LEU A 689 9.11 79.75 13.00
N GLY A 690 10.22 80.39 12.63
CA GLY A 690 10.96 80.08 11.40
C GLY A 690 10.75 81.11 10.29
N THR A 691 11.30 80.82 9.10
CA THR A 691 11.22 81.73 7.93
C THR A 691 10.98 80.95 6.64
N GLY A 692 10.34 81.58 5.67
CA GLY A 692 10.09 81.00 4.35
C GLY A 692 9.25 79.72 4.42
N ALA A 693 9.72 78.65 3.78
CA ALA A 693 9.04 77.36 3.75
C ALA A 693 9.12 76.57 5.08
N ASN A 694 9.93 77.02 6.05
CA ASN A 694 10.12 76.35 7.34
C ASN A 694 9.32 77.01 8.48
N ILE A 695 8.29 77.79 8.16
CA ILE A 695 7.40 78.37 9.16
C ILE A 695 6.59 77.24 9.80
N ARG A 696 6.67 77.14 11.13
CA ARG A 696 5.84 76.23 11.93
C ARG A 696 4.87 77.06 12.78
N THR A 697 3.65 76.57 12.90
CA THR A 697 2.58 77.22 13.67
C THR A 697 2.39 76.51 14.99
N PHE A 698 2.22 77.28 16.05
CA PHE A 698 2.00 76.79 17.39
C PHE A 698 0.77 77.44 18.00
N VAL A 699 0.09 76.69 18.86
CA VAL A 699 -1.00 77.18 19.71
C VAL A 699 -0.56 77.05 21.16
N ALA A 700 -0.60 78.15 21.90
CA ALA A 700 -0.48 78.18 23.35
C ALA A 700 -1.88 78.24 23.95
N ILE A 701 -2.20 77.36 24.90
CA ILE A 701 -3.48 77.35 25.63
C ILE A 701 -3.16 77.63 27.10
N ASN A 702 -3.65 78.77 27.57
CA ASN A 702 -3.38 79.23 28.92
C ASN A 702 -4.19 78.43 29.94
N ASP A 703 -3.55 78.14 31.07
CA ASP A 703 -4.23 77.69 32.26
C ASP A 703 -5.12 78.80 32.88
N ALA A 704 -5.58 78.59 34.10
CA ALA A 704 -6.40 79.59 34.80
C ALA A 704 -5.61 80.80 35.34
N THR A 705 -4.32 80.94 34.98
CA THR A 705 -3.36 81.96 35.45
C THR A 705 -2.83 82.78 34.29
N ALA A 706 -2.97 84.10 34.34
CA ALA A 706 -2.53 84.97 33.25
C ALA A 706 -1.00 84.95 33.04
N GLY A 707 -0.59 84.97 31.76
CA GLY A 707 0.79 84.99 31.29
C GLY A 707 1.33 83.60 30.98
N PHE A 708 2.29 83.50 30.05
CA PHE A 708 2.83 82.21 29.65
C PHE A 708 3.66 81.52 30.76
N ASN A 709 3.30 80.28 31.06
CA ASN A 709 4.03 79.36 31.93
C ASN A 709 4.38 78.08 31.16
N ALA A 710 5.68 77.85 30.98
CA ALA A 710 6.21 76.71 30.24
C ALA A 710 5.89 75.32 30.84
N THR A 711 5.37 75.25 32.06
CA THR A 711 5.06 73.97 32.76
C THR A 711 3.58 73.72 32.99
N THR A 712 2.71 74.71 32.78
CA THR A 712 1.26 74.57 33.06
C THR A 712 0.39 74.97 31.88
N ASP A 713 0.89 75.76 30.96
CA ASP A 713 0.22 76.05 29.70
C ASP A 713 0.57 74.98 28.66
N ALA A 714 -0.44 74.57 27.88
CA ALA A 714 -0.19 73.68 26.76
C ALA A 714 0.42 74.47 25.60
N ILE A 715 1.46 73.91 24.98
CA ILE A 715 2.01 74.31 23.69
C ILE A 715 1.76 73.16 22.73
N ILE A 716 1.22 73.42 21.54
CA ILE A 716 0.92 72.40 20.54
C ILE A 716 1.45 72.90 19.19
N GLU A 717 2.17 72.06 18.45
CA GLU A 717 2.48 72.33 17.05
C GLU A 717 1.31 71.92 16.17
N VAL A 718 0.80 72.83 15.34
CA VAL A 718 -0.34 72.57 14.48
C VAL A 718 0.09 72.70 13.02
N ARG A 719 -0.05 71.59 12.28
CA ARG A 719 0.25 71.51 10.84
C ARG A 719 -1.05 71.42 10.04
N GLY A 720 -0.94 71.54 8.70
CA GLY A 720 -2.11 71.46 7.81
C GLY A 720 -2.95 72.74 7.69
N LEU A 721 -2.66 73.78 8.48
CA LEU A 721 -3.44 75.02 8.48
C LEU A 721 -3.42 75.74 7.12
N THR A 722 -4.62 75.99 6.59
CA THR A 722 -4.84 76.79 5.37
C THR A 722 -5.29 78.23 5.68
N SER A 723 -5.65 78.51 6.95
CA SER A 723 -6.03 79.84 7.43
C SER A 723 -5.72 79.99 8.94
N PRO A 724 -5.61 81.22 9.47
CA PRO A 724 -5.42 81.47 10.90
C PRO A 724 -6.55 80.87 11.75
N LEU A 725 -6.22 80.45 12.97
CA LEU A 725 -7.20 79.96 13.94
C LEU A 725 -8.04 81.10 14.51
N GLY A 726 -9.21 80.75 15.05
CA GLY A 726 -10.10 81.65 15.76
C GLY A 726 -10.79 80.96 16.95
N LEU A 727 -11.60 81.71 17.70
CA LEU A 727 -12.31 81.17 18.87
C LEU A 727 -13.26 80.01 18.50
N ASN A 728 -13.72 79.95 17.25
CA ASN A 728 -14.56 78.87 16.71
C ASN A 728 -13.81 77.55 16.48
N ASN A 729 -12.48 77.50 16.62
CA ASN A 729 -11.69 76.27 16.58
C ASN A 729 -11.49 75.64 17.97
N PHE A 730 -12.11 76.22 19.01
CA PHE A 730 -12.06 75.72 20.38
C PHE A 730 -13.47 75.33 20.84
N THR A 731 -13.55 74.24 21.59
CA THR A 731 -14.81 73.76 22.18
C THR A 731 -14.60 73.24 23.59
N THR A 732 -15.66 73.28 24.40
CA THR A 732 -15.70 72.61 25.71
C THR A 732 -16.43 71.27 25.66
N ALA A 733 -17.00 70.94 24.50
CA ALA A 733 -17.84 69.77 24.29
C ALA A 733 -17.09 68.66 23.55
N LEU A 734 -17.16 67.45 24.09
CA LEU A 734 -16.68 66.21 23.45
C LEU A 734 -17.66 65.62 22.42
N VAL A 735 -18.84 66.23 22.26
CA VAL A 735 -20.02 65.61 21.62
C VAL A 735 -19.83 65.33 20.14
#